data_AF-D8UMI4-F1
#
_entry.id   AF-D8UMI4-F1
#
_cell.length_a   1.000
_cell.length_b   1.000
_cell.length_c   1.000
_cell.angle_alpha   90.00
_cell.angle_beta   90.00
_cell.angle_gamma   90.00
#
_symmetry.space_group_name_H-M   'P 1'
#
loop_
_entity.id
_entity.type
_entity.pdbx_description
1 polymer ?
#
loop_
_entity_poly.entity_id
_entity_poly.type
_entity_poly.pdbx_seq_one_letter_code
_entity_poly.pdbx_strand_id
1 'polypeptide(L)'
;MCMRLVGMMGYPSAGLPACKLQLRQDSQNQDLFFFEPMDTVSAAAATSAGVNSMFFLDPKGRQIAELKKWLDLAEDEYCMGRPIRPLFINGLVKTGKSYMLKEVLPAVANTYYSSGGSGRQHAGTVLSEPNFLRVNCLGCDRSRGVSGFLKEFLTVLKESAADQRLSAAASTPAPSGNSAVTAAGAIRNFMRRLPRDRLNFLLVDEAQSFYLLERAMPGKKSPGKKSPGKSPRRKVTVRGSTLDEDAVRHMRRIFKGLLLDSPHWVAWAVTGSSMATLWANVAVTPTNGVALITYHSQLNLSPMVSKDVLQVAWEQLKAQAASWDPPLPSDLLWQSPQQIAMLAYLCQEWRGRLGTAITAAELVEQTLRGKLIPEVLADMRMVLQVLGQPTSQVLLLRELVDTMAGVERAKLPLAFEALLANFTTERNGRLYLDNPLFAQVLQAATTESGELLDSITSIPSLSSTMFRELVVLGERCTDKDFDSYEDLHSLLEAMASALALTPDGLLKADWFIQVQDHCNSLGSKTKFERDNRAQTDIKVGLRWFHRLLHNILCHAPILDHQKFLDAYPPEMAAFHRSGRISMVLTKTYEVKPSGGGSSSSSSQHRGSSGTSGKGRSVTAMANKCTPVRPASVAGCALTLSPICSNRAAATL
;
A
#
# COMPACT_ATOMS: atom_id res chain seq x y z
N MET A 1 -7.11 4.56 -5.24
CA MET A 1 -7.53 3.15 -5.19
C MET A 1 -9.01 3.03 -5.51
N CYS A 2 -9.41 2.08 -6.37
CA CYS A 2 -10.82 1.85 -6.71
C CYS A 2 -11.35 0.52 -6.19
N MET A 3 -12.67 0.52 -5.95
CA MET A 3 -13.45 -0.55 -5.37
C MET A 3 -14.78 -0.55 -6.10
N ARG A 4 -15.13 -1.69 -6.70
CA ARG A 4 -16.53 -2.01 -6.94
C ARG A 4 -16.89 -3.09 -5.93
N LEU A 5 -17.91 -2.85 -5.12
CA LEU A 5 -18.46 -3.91 -4.29
C LEU A 5 -19.29 -4.84 -5.21
N VAL A 6 -18.84 -6.09 -5.39
CA VAL A 6 -19.44 -7.03 -6.36
C VAL A 6 -20.83 -7.48 -5.88
N GLY A 7 -21.83 -7.43 -6.77
CA GLY A 7 -23.22 -7.87 -6.58
C GLY A 7 -23.38 -9.39 -6.37
N MET A 8 -24.34 -9.83 -5.55
CA MET A 8 -24.61 -11.25 -5.25
C MET A 8 -25.34 -12.02 -6.36
N MET A 9 -25.72 -11.36 -7.46
CA MET A 9 -26.24 -12.06 -8.62
C MET A 9 -25.06 -12.55 -9.45
N GLY A 10 -24.84 -13.87 -9.42
CA GLY A 10 -23.95 -14.61 -10.32
C GLY A 10 -24.36 -14.52 -11.78
N TYR A 11 -24.36 -13.30 -12.32
CA TYR A 11 -24.26 -13.07 -13.75
C TYR A 11 -22.87 -12.49 -14.01
N PRO A 12 -22.07 -13.10 -14.91
CA PRO A 12 -21.10 -12.31 -15.65
C PRO A 12 -21.93 -11.35 -16.51
N SER A 13 -22.41 -10.26 -15.92
CA SER A 13 -22.86 -9.14 -16.72
C SER A 13 -21.63 -8.73 -17.49
N ALA A 14 -21.71 -8.87 -18.80
CA ALA A 14 -20.67 -8.60 -19.78
C ALA A 14 -20.23 -7.13 -19.69
N GLY A 15 -19.52 -6.79 -18.62
CA GLY A 15 -18.76 -5.57 -18.53
C GLY A 15 -17.65 -5.67 -19.56
N LEU A 16 -17.46 -4.60 -20.31
CA LEU A 16 -16.28 -4.47 -21.16
C LEU A 16 -15.05 -4.82 -20.31
N PRO A 17 -14.11 -5.65 -20.82
CA PRO A 17 -12.90 -5.95 -20.09
C PRO A 17 -12.20 -4.62 -19.75
N ALA A 18 -11.61 -4.51 -18.56
CA ALA A 18 -11.08 -3.21 -18.08
C ALA A 18 -10.01 -2.60 -19.01
N CYS A 19 -9.48 -3.39 -19.95
CA CYS A 19 -8.66 -2.92 -21.07
C CYS A 19 -9.38 -1.94 -22.03
N LYS A 20 -10.68 -1.69 -21.87
CA LYS A 20 -11.47 -0.71 -22.63
C LYS A 20 -12.04 0.42 -21.78
N LEU A 21 -11.51 0.61 -20.57
CA LEU A 21 -11.91 1.70 -19.69
C LEU A 21 -10.85 2.80 -19.72
N GLN A 22 -11.29 4.04 -19.51
CA GLN A 22 -10.47 5.23 -19.29
C GLN A 22 -10.86 5.89 -17.97
N LEU A 23 -9.98 6.72 -17.42
CA LEU A 23 -10.28 7.52 -16.24
C LEU A 23 -10.84 8.89 -16.62
N ARG A 24 -12.00 9.22 -16.06
CA ARG A 24 -12.54 10.58 -16.03
C ARG A 24 -12.39 11.15 -14.62
N GLN A 25 -11.79 12.33 -14.52
CA GLN A 25 -11.70 13.04 -13.25
C GLN A 25 -13.06 13.63 -12.86
N ASP A 26 -13.39 13.57 -11.56
CA ASP A 26 -14.59 14.22 -11.05
C ASP A 26 -14.44 15.75 -11.06
N SER A 27 -15.52 16.45 -11.39
CA SER A 27 -15.51 17.91 -11.50
C SER A 27 -15.46 18.62 -10.14
N GLN A 28 -15.93 17.96 -9.07
CA GLN A 28 -16.03 18.55 -7.74
C GLN A 28 -14.88 18.11 -6.83
N ASN A 29 -14.31 16.93 -7.06
CA ASN A 29 -13.17 16.41 -6.31
C ASN A 29 -12.03 15.98 -7.25
N GLN A 30 -10.94 16.76 -7.23
CA GLN A 30 -9.77 16.52 -8.07
C GLN A 30 -9.04 15.20 -7.76
N ASP A 31 -9.21 14.64 -6.57
CA ASP A 31 -8.61 13.36 -6.20
C ASP A 31 -9.48 12.16 -6.61
N LEU A 32 -10.73 12.38 -7.06
CA LEU A 32 -11.67 11.32 -7.42
C LEU A 32 -11.76 11.14 -8.93
N PHE A 33 -11.68 9.89 -9.38
CA PHE A 33 -11.78 9.49 -10.78
C PHE A 33 -12.83 8.41 -10.94
N PHE A 34 -13.54 8.39 -12.05
CA PHE A 34 -14.48 7.35 -12.43
C PHE A 34 -13.98 6.61 -13.66
N PHE A 35 -14.28 5.31 -13.74
CA PHE A 35 -13.94 4.49 -14.90
C PHE A 35 -15.07 4.56 -15.93
N GLU A 36 -14.73 4.92 -17.16
CA GLU A 36 -15.68 5.07 -18.25
C GLU A 36 -15.26 4.24 -19.46
N PRO A 37 -16.20 3.69 -20.25
CA PRO A 37 -15.87 3.06 -21.52
C PRO A 37 -15.19 4.02 -22.48
N MET A 38 -14.22 3.52 -23.24
CA MET A 38 -13.53 4.28 -24.29
C MET A 38 -14.48 4.77 -25.41
N ASP A 39 -15.57 4.05 -25.68
CA ASP A 39 -16.48 4.30 -26.81
C ASP A 39 -17.62 5.31 -26.51
N THR A 40 -17.70 5.89 -25.31
CA THR A 40 -18.75 6.87 -24.96
C THR A 40 -18.38 8.28 -25.44
N VAL A 41 -18.58 8.55 -26.72
CA VAL A 41 -18.43 9.90 -27.32
C VAL A 41 -19.60 10.84 -26.96
N SER A 42 -20.69 10.31 -26.39
CA SER A 42 -21.86 11.13 -26.02
C SER A 42 -21.86 11.55 -24.54
N ALA A 43 -21.80 12.86 -24.32
CA ALA A 43 -21.88 13.53 -23.01
C ALA A 43 -23.09 13.10 -22.15
N ALA A 44 -24.16 12.59 -22.76
CA ALA A 44 -25.38 12.15 -22.08
C ALA A 44 -25.25 10.81 -21.33
N ALA A 45 -24.33 9.92 -21.74
CA ALA A 45 -24.06 8.67 -21.02
C ALA A 45 -23.13 8.90 -19.81
N ALA A 46 -22.19 9.84 -19.93
CA ALA A 46 -21.25 10.23 -18.88
C ALA A 46 -21.93 10.81 -17.62
N THR A 47 -23.09 11.47 -17.78
CA THR A 47 -23.89 12.00 -16.66
C THR A 47 -24.56 10.92 -15.81
N SER A 48 -24.62 9.66 -16.26
CA SER A 48 -25.21 8.54 -15.50
C SER A 48 -24.21 7.78 -14.62
N ALA A 49 -22.91 8.01 -14.80
CA ALA A 49 -21.83 7.27 -14.14
C ALA A 49 -21.48 7.80 -12.74
N GLY A 50 -22.44 8.40 -12.03
CA GLY A 50 -22.17 9.24 -10.86
C GLY A 50 -22.12 8.53 -9.50
N VAL A 51 -22.73 7.34 -9.36
CA VAL A 51 -22.97 6.77 -8.01
C VAL A 51 -22.80 5.23 -7.93
N ASN A 52 -22.93 4.52 -9.07
CA ASN A 52 -22.82 3.04 -9.15
C ASN A 52 -21.63 2.53 -9.99
N SER A 53 -20.72 3.43 -10.38
CA SER A 53 -19.56 3.14 -11.23
C SER A 53 -18.32 2.79 -10.38
N MET A 54 -17.34 2.12 -11.00
CA MET A 54 -16.01 2.02 -10.41
C MET A 54 -15.43 3.42 -10.22
N PHE A 55 -14.85 3.71 -9.04
CA PHE A 55 -14.24 5.00 -8.71
C PHE A 55 -12.84 4.84 -8.13
N PHE A 56 -11.82 5.58 -8.60
CA PHE A 56 -10.45 5.56 -8.11
C PHE A 56 -10.10 6.87 -7.40
N LEU A 57 -9.61 6.77 -6.16
CA LEU A 57 -9.09 7.93 -5.43
C LEU A 57 -7.56 8.04 -5.51
N ASP A 58 -7.03 9.13 -6.03
CA ASP A 58 -5.59 9.43 -6.06
C ASP A 58 -5.26 10.73 -5.32
N PRO A 59 -5.09 10.67 -4.00
CA PRO A 59 -4.83 11.85 -3.19
C PRO A 59 -3.58 12.60 -3.65
N LYS A 60 -3.77 13.86 -4.05
CA LYS A 60 -2.73 14.75 -4.60
C LYS A 60 -2.19 14.28 -5.96
N GLY A 61 -2.92 13.43 -6.69
CA GLY A 61 -2.55 12.96 -8.04
C GLY A 61 -1.25 12.16 -8.12
N ARG A 62 -0.76 11.61 -7.00
CA ARG A 62 0.58 11.02 -6.89
C ARG A 62 0.72 9.74 -7.71
N GLN A 63 -0.27 8.86 -7.66
CA GLN A 63 -0.20 7.55 -8.31
C GLN A 63 -0.31 7.69 -9.83
N ILE A 64 -1.23 8.52 -10.33
CA ILE A 64 -1.40 8.80 -11.75
C ILE A 64 -0.16 9.50 -12.31
N ALA A 65 0.43 10.45 -11.59
CA ALA A 65 1.64 11.13 -12.04
C ALA A 65 2.82 10.16 -12.22
N GLU A 66 3.06 9.27 -11.26
CA GLU A 66 4.12 8.25 -11.36
C GLU A 66 3.85 7.24 -12.49
N LEU A 67 2.59 6.84 -12.68
CA LEU A 67 2.21 5.97 -13.80
C LEU A 67 2.45 6.66 -15.15
N LYS A 68 2.04 7.92 -15.31
CA LYS A 68 2.28 8.70 -16.53
C LYS A 68 3.77 8.84 -16.82
N LYS A 69 4.57 9.18 -15.81
CA LYS A 69 6.03 9.25 -15.94
C LYS A 69 6.66 7.93 -16.39
N TRP A 70 6.15 6.79 -15.90
CA TRP A 70 6.61 5.50 -16.37
C TRP A 70 6.15 5.19 -17.80
N LEU A 71 4.93 5.60 -18.19
CA LEU A 71 4.44 5.47 -19.56
C LEU A 71 5.27 6.31 -20.54
N ASP A 72 5.63 7.55 -20.19
CA ASP A 72 6.55 8.39 -20.98
C ASP A 72 7.87 7.64 -21.23
N LEU A 73 8.45 7.03 -20.18
CA LEU A 73 9.68 6.24 -20.29
C LEU A 73 9.49 4.97 -21.14
N ALA A 74 8.33 4.31 -21.04
CA ALA A 74 8.03 3.12 -21.82
C ALA A 74 7.92 3.43 -23.32
N GLU A 75 7.30 4.56 -23.65
CA GLU A 75 7.20 5.07 -25.01
C GLU A 75 8.57 5.47 -25.58
N ASP A 76 9.39 6.17 -24.79
CA ASP A 76 10.76 6.53 -25.17
C ASP A 76 11.62 5.27 -25.44
N GLU A 77 11.62 4.27 -24.55
CA GLU A 77 12.40 3.04 -24.72
C GLU A 77 11.89 2.19 -25.90
N TYR A 78 10.57 2.16 -26.13
CA TYR A 78 9.97 1.54 -27.32
C TYR A 78 10.50 2.17 -28.61
N CYS A 79 10.45 3.50 -28.71
CA CYS A 79 10.93 4.26 -29.87
C CYS A 79 12.43 4.05 -30.11
N MET A 80 13.22 3.92 -29.03
CA MET A 80 14.66 3.68 -29.10
C MET A 80 15.03 2.20 -29.32
N GLY A 81 14.04 1.30 -29.43
CA GLY A 81 14.25 -0.13 -29.64
C GLY A 81 14.89 -0.85 -28.45
N ARG A 82 14.76 -0.29 -27.24
CA ARG A 82 15.40 -0.77 -26.00
C ARG A 82 14.39 -1.52 -25.11
N PRO A 83 14.83 -2.49 -24.29
CA PRO A 83 13.95 -3.14 -23.33
C PRO A 83 13.32 -2.13 -22.36
N ILE A 84 12.00 -2.18 -22.22
CA ILE A 84 11.25 -1.29 -21.33
C ILE A 84 11.54 -1.66 -19.88
N ARG A 85 11.84 -0.64 -19.07
CA ARG A 85 12.09 -0.86 -17.63
C ARG A 85 10.81 -1.37 -16.96
N PRO A 86 10.88 -2.49 -16.21
CA PRO A 86 9.70 -3.04 -15.55
C PRO A 86 9.17 -2.09 -14.47
N LEU A 87 7.85 -2.06 -14.30
CA LEU A 87 7.17 -1.36 -13.21
C LEU A 87 6.85 -2.33 -12.09
N PHE A 88 7.30 -2.01 -10.87
CA PHE A 88 6.96 -2.74 -9.66
C PHE A 88 5.96 -1.93 -8.83
N ILE A 89 4.77 -2.48 -8.62
CA ILE A 89 3.73 -1.89 -7.79
C ILE A 89 3.84 -2.49 -6.39
N ASN A 90 4.32 -1.69 -5.45
CA ASN A 90 4.62 -2.09 -4.09
C ASN A 90 3.60 -1.56 -3.10
N GLY A 91 3.35 -2.34 -2.05
CA GLY A 91 2.50 -1.99 -0.92
C GLY A 91 2.26 -3.20 -0.01
N LEU A 92 1.80 -2.95 1.21
CA LEU A 92 1.42 -4.02 2.15
C LEU A 92 0.27 -4.87 1.63
N VAL A 93 0.05 -5.99 2.31
CA VAL A 93 -1.16 -6.81 2.14
C VAL A 93 -2.39 -5.91 2.24
N LYS A 94 -3.33 -6.08 1.29
CA LYS A 94 -4.54 -5.27 1.15
C LYS A 94 -4.31 -3.75 1.03
N THR A 95 -3.25 -3.28 0.36
CA THR A 95 -3.12 -1.85 -0.03
C THR A 95 -3.62 -1.54 -1.45
N GLY A 96 -4.11 -2.54 -2.18
CA GLY A 96 -4.68 -2.35 -3.52
C GLY A 96 -3.76 -2.54 -4.70
N LYS A 97 -2.62 -3.21 -4.51
CA LYS A 97 -1.68 -3.53 -5.60
C LYS A 97 -2.34 -4.20 -6.80
N SER A 98 -3.06 -5.30 -6.57
CA SER A 98 -3.75 -6.06 -7.63
C SER A 98 -4.78 -5.19 -8.36
N TYR A 99 -5.44 -4.30 -7.63
CA TYR A 99 -6.38 -3.35 -8.20
C TYR A 99 -5.67 -2.30 -9.07
N MET A 100 -4.59 -1.72 -8.56
CA MET A 100 -3.73 -0.78 -9.30
C MET A 100 -3.21 -1.41 -10.60
N LEU A 101 -2.75 -2.66 -10.53
CA LEU A 101 -2.22 -3.41 -11.65
C LEU A 101 -3.28 -3.73 -12.70
N LYS A 102 -4.41 -4.31 -12.28
CA LYS A 102 -5.40 -4.89 -13.21
C LYS A 102 -6.34 -3.86 -13.79
N GLU A 103 -6.64 -2.80 -13.05
CA GLU A 103 -7.73 -1.88 -13.39
C GLU A 103 -7.21 -0.46 -13.62
N VAL A 104 -6.45 0.12 -12.67
CA VAL A 104 -5.97 1.51 -12.78
C VAL A 104 -4.94 1.69 -13.88
N LEU A 105 -3.89 0.87 -13.90
CA LEU A 105 -2.81 0.99 -14.88
C LEU A 105 -3.34 0.92 -16.31
N PRO A 106 -4.21 -0.05 -16.68
CA PRO A 106 -4.84 -0.06 -18.00
C PRO A 106 -5.66 1.19 -18.29
N ALA A 107 -6.48 1.65 -17.34
CA ALA A 107 -7.28 2.85 -17.55
C ALA A 107 -6.45 4.12 -17.71
N VAL A 108 -5.36 4.27 -16.93
CA VAL A 108 -4.40 5.38 -17.06
C VAL A 108 -3.68 5.32 -18.40
N ALA A 109 -3.22 4.13 -18.81
CA ALA A 109 -2.57 3.94 -20.11
C ALA A 109 -3.52 4.27 -21.26
N ASN A 110 -4.76 3.80 -21.22
CA ASN A 110 -5.76 4.13 -22.23
C ASN A 110 -6.05 5.63 -22.28
N THR A 111 -6.23 6.30 -21.14
CA THR A 111 -6.38 7.77 -21.10
C THR A 111 -5.14 8.47 -21.67
N TYR A 112 -3.94 8.00 -21.36
CA TYR A 112 -2.68 8.57 -21.83
C TYR A 112 -2.54 8.47 -23.36
N TYR A 113 -2.76 7.28 -23.94
CA TYR A 113 -2.63 7.08 -25.39
C TYR A 113 -3.79 7.68 -26.19
N SER A 114 -5.00 7.76 -25.63
CA SER A 114 -6.17 8.36 -26.32
C SER A 114 -6.14 9.88 -26.35
N SER A 115 -5.53 10.51 -25.35
CA SER A 115 -5.39 11.97 -25.28
C SER A 115 -4.20 12.51 -26.07
N GLY A 116 -3.49 11.65 -26.82
CA GLY A 116 -2.33 12.04 -27.62
C GLY A 116 -1.08 12.35 -26.79
N GLY A 117 -0.79 11.50 -25.79
CA GLY A 117 0.50 11.36 -25.08
C GLY A 117 1.41 12.58 -25.06
N SER A 118 1.46 13.29 -23.91
CA SER A 118 2.38 14.40 -23.60
C SER A 118 2.80 15.36 -24.74
N GLY A 119 1.98 15.61 -25.78
CA GLY A 119 2.30 16.59 -26.84
C GLY A 119 3.63 16.36 -27.57
N ARG A 120 4.29 15.22 -27.35
CA ARG A 120 5.57 14.87 -27.94
C ARG A 120 5.29 14.05 -29.18
N GLN A 121 4.93 14.73 -30.26
CA GLN A 121 4.95 14.15 -31.62
C GLN A 121 6.39 13.71 -31.95
N HIS A 122 6.78 12.53 -31.49
CA HIS A 122 7.99 11.86 -31.98
C HIS A 122 7.64 11.33 -33.36
N ALA A 123 8.10 12.07 -34.38
CA ALA A 123 8.21 11.66 -35.78
C ALA A 123 7.27 10.51 -36.21
N GLY A 124 5.97 10.80 -36.35
CA GLY A 124 5.06 10.05 -37.22
C GLY A 124 4.60 8.66 -36.80
N THR A 125 4.91 8.15 -35.60
CA THR A 125 4.44 6.81 -35.18
C THR A 125 3.38 6.92 -34.09
N VAL A 126 2.11 6.98 -34.49
CA VAL A 126 0.99 6.83 -33.53
C VAL A 126 0.93 5.36 -33.15
N LEU A 127 1.28 5.04 -31.91
CA LEU A 127 1.13 3.69 -31.37
C LEU A 127 -0.35 3.30 -31.40
N SER A 128 -0.62 2.07 -31.84
CA SER A 128 -1.97 1.51 -31.72
C SER A 128 -2.32 1.26 -30.24
N GLU A 129 -3.62 1.13 -29.96
CA GLU A 129 -4.14 0.87 -28.62
C GLU A 129 -3.42 -0.34 -27.97
N PRO A 130 -2.95 -0.20 -26.71
CA PRO A 130 -2.13 -1.21 -26.06
C PRO A 130 -2.91 -2.48 -25.68
N ASN A 131 -2.17 -3.59 -25.53
CA ASN A 131 -2.69 -4.86 -25.01
C ASN A 131 -2.34 -5.05 -23.53
N PHE A 132 -3.18 -5.75 -22.76
CA PHE A 132 -3.03 -5.88 -21.30
C PHE A 132 -3.13 -7.32 -20.78
N LEU A 133 -2.12 -8.15 -21.00
CA LEU A 133 -2.19 -9.57 -20.67
C LEU A 133 -2.09 -9.78 -19.16
N ARG A 134 -3.10 -10.41 -18.56
CA ARG A 134 -3.23 -10.59 -17.12
C ARG A 134 -2.74 -11.97 -16.71
N VAL A 135 -1.88 -12.01 -15.69
CA VAL A 135 -1.40 -13.26 -15.11
C VAL A 135 -1.53 -13.21 -13.59
N ASN A 136 -2.11 -14.24 -13.00
CA ASN A 136 -2.12 -14.42 -11.54
C ASN A 136 -1.21 -15.59 -11.17
N CYS A 137 -0.07 -15.30 -10.54
CA CYS A 137 0.92 -16.32 -10.22
C CYS A 137 0.57 -17.18 -9.01
N LEU A 138 -0.53 -16.93 -8.30
CA LEU A 138 -1.06 -17.87 -7.29
C LEU A 138 -1.60 -19.15 -7.93
N GLY A 139 -2.04 -19.08 -9.19
CA GLY A 139 -2.49 -20.26 -9.93
C GLY A 139 -1.36 -21.16 -10.41
N CYS A 140 -0.10 -20.73 -10.27
CA CYS A 140 1.07 -21.51 -10.65
C CYS A 140 1.57 -22.31 -9.43
N ASP A 141 1.57 -23.64 -9.54
CA ASP A 141 1.95 -24.56 -8.48
C ASP A 141 3.46 -24.51 -8.22
N ARG A 142 3.79 -23.95 -7.05
CA ARG A 142 5.15 -23.76 -6.54
C ARG A 142 5.86 -25.08 -6.26
N SER A 143 5.12 -26.17 -6.06
CA SER A 143 5.68 -27.49 -5.74
C SER A 143 6.20 -28.26 -6.96
N ARG A 144 5.92 -27.78 -8.19
CA ARG A 144 6.35 -28.44 -9.44
C ARG A 144 7.76 -28.05 -9.88
N GLY A 145 8.49 -27.32 -9.03
CA GLY A 145 9.81 -26.80 -9.30
C GLY A 145 9.82 -25.78 -10.46
N VAL A 146 11.02 -25.32 -10.82
CA VAL A 146 11.21 -24.20 -11.77
C VAL A 146 10.55 -24.45 -13.12
N SER A 147 10.76 -25.63 -13.71
CA SER A 147 10.20 -25.92 -15.04
C SER A 147 8.68 -26.08 -15.02
N GLY A 148 8.12 -26.67 -13.96
CA GLY A 148 6.66 -26.85 -13.84
C GLY A 148 5.97 -25.49 -13.71
N PHE A 149 6.48 -24.65 -12.82
CA PHE A 149 6.00 -23.29 -12.63
C PHE A 149 6.03 -22.47 -13.93
N LEU A 150 7.16 -22.47 -14.67
CA LEU A 150 7.27 -21.72 -15.92
C LEU A 150 6.32 -22.23 -17.01
N LYS A 151 6.03 -23.53 -17.04
CA LYS A 151 5.07 -24.12 -17.99
C LYS A 151 3.65 -23.64 -17.70
N GLU A 152 3.25 -23.62 -16.43
CA GLU A 152 1.95 -23.11 -16.02
C GLU A 152 1.84 -21.60 -16.24
N PHE A 153 2.88 -20.85 -15.92
CA PHE A 153 2.96 -19.42 -16.22
C PHE A 153 2.78 -19.14 -17.73
N LEU A 154 3.41 -19.93 -18.60
CA LEU A 154 3.20 -19.84 -20.04
C LEU A 154 1.76 -20.20 -20.45
N THR A 155 1.14 -21.19 -19.82
CA THR A 155 -0.27 -21.53 -20.08
C THR A 155 -1.18 -20.35 -19.78
N VAL A 156 -1.03 -19.71 -18.61
CA VAL A 156 -1.83 -18.53 -18.24
C VAL A 156 -1.59 -17.36 -19.18
N LEU A 157 -0.34 -17.13 -19.62
CA LEU A 157 -0.03 -16.13 -20.64
C LEU A 157 -0.74 -16.39 -21.97
N LYS A 158 -0.78 -17.65 -22.41
CA LYS A 158 -1.45 -18.05 -23.66
C LYS A 158 -2.96 -17.90 -23.57
N GLU A 159 -3.56 -18.23 -22.43
CA GLU A 159 -4.98 -18.01 -22.14
C GLU A 159 -5.30 -16.52 -22.19
N SER A 160 -4.52 -15.68 -21.51
CA SER A 160 -4.74 -14.23 -21.55
C SER A 160 -4.53 -13.62 -22.95
N ALA A 161 -3.60 -14.16 -23.74
CA ALA A 161 -3.45 -13.78 -25.15
C ALA A 161 -4.67 -14.19 -25.99
N ALA A 162 -5.25 -15.37 -25.73
CA ALA A 162 -6.46 -15.82 -26.41
C ALA A 162 -7.67 -14.94 -26.08
N ASP A 163 -7.81 -14.52 -24.82
CA ASP A 163 -8.86 -13.58 -24.38
C ASP A 163 -8.75 -12.23 -25.09
N GLN A 164 -7.53 -11.80 -25.43
CA GLN A 164 -7.27 -10.60 -26.24
C GLN A 164 -7.19 -10.85 -27.74
N ARG A 165 -7.57 -12.05 -28.20
CA ARG A 165 -7.57 -12.44 -29.61
C ARG A 165 -6.20 -12.31 -30.29
N LEU A 166 -5.12 -12.44 -29.51
CA LEU A 166 -3.72 -12.43 -29.98
C LEU A 166 -3.30 -13.83 -30.44
N SER A 167 -3.85 -14.28 -31.57
CA SER A 167 -3.74 -15.66 -32.06
C SER A 167 -2.31 -16.17 -32.16
N ALA A 168 -1.37 -15.38 -32.69
CA ALA A 168 0.02 -15.78 -32.86
C ALA A 168 0.71 -16.12 -31.51
N ALA A 169 0.44 -15.32 -30.48
CA ALA A 169 0.96 -15.53 -29.13
C ALA A 169 0.23 -16.67 -28.41
N ALA A 170 -1.11 -16.75 -28.52
CA ALA A 170 -1.91 -17.84 -27.97
C ALA A 170 -1.51 -19.22 -28.53
N SER A 171 -1.11 -19.28 -29.81
CA SER A 171 -0.62 -20.49 -30.47
C SER A 171 0.87 -20.77 -30.25
N THR A 172 1.50 -20.20 -29.22
CA THR A 172 2.91 -20.49 -28.90
C THR A 172 3.08 -21.99 -28.60
N PRO A 173 4.02 -22.69 -29.26
CA PRO A 173 4.27 -24.12 -29.03
C PRO A 173 4.61 -24.41 -27.58
N ALA A 174 4.18 -25.59 -27.10
CA ALA A 174 4.62 -26.09 -25.80
C ALA A 174 6.15 -26.27 -25.80
N PRO A 175 6.82 -26.07 -24.65
CA PRO A 175 8.26 -26.26 -24.57
C PRO A 175 8.64 -27.71 -24.91
N SER A 176 9.66 -27.87 -25.75
CA SER A 176 10.12 -29.15 -26.30
C SER A 176 10.74 -30.12 -25.29
N GLY A 177 10.76 -29.77 -24.00
CA GLY A 177 11.35 -30.57 -22.94
C GLY A 177 10.88 -30.20 -21.53
N ASN A 178 11.49 -30.84 -20.53
CA ASN A 178 11.18 -30.64 -19.11
C ASN A 178 12.18 -29.74 -18.37
N SER A 179 13.03 -29.03 -19.12
CA SER A 179 14.01 -28.12 -18.52
C SER A 179 13.42 -26.72 -18.33
N ALA A 180 13.88 -26.04 -17.28
CA ALA A 180 13.53 -24.65 -17.03
C ALA A 180 13.98 -23.72 -18.17
N VAL A 181 15.12 -24.03 -18.82
CA VAL A 181 15.64 -23.28 -19.97
C VAL A 181 14.71 -23.38 -21.17
N THR A 182 14.20 -24.58 -21.48
CA THR A 182 13.22 -24.76 -22.57
C THR A 182 11.90 -24.05 -22.28
N ALA A 183 11.44 -24.05 -21.03
CA ALA A 183 10.23 -23.33 -20.62
C ALA A 183 10.42 -21.80 -20.73
N ALA A 184 11.55 -21.27 -20.25
CA ALA A 184 11.91 -19.85 -20.42
C ALA A 184 12.04 -19.46 -21.90
N GLY A 185 12.63 -20.32 -22.72
CA GLY A 185 12.71 -20.13 -24.17
C GLY A 185 11.33 -20.05 -24.84
N ALA A 186 10.37 -20.85 -24.40
CA ALA A 186 8.99 -20.79 -24.88
C ALA A 186 8.28 -19.49 -24.46
N ILE A 187 8.52 -18.98 -23.24
CA ILE A 187 8.02 -17.66 -22.80
C ILE A 187 8.63 -16.53 -23.65
N ARG A 188 9.93 -16.60 -23.96
CA ARG A 188 10.57 -15.65 -24.89
C ARG A 188 9.98 -15.72 -26.31
N ASN A 189 9.67 -16.92 -26.79
CA ASN A 189 8.98 -17.10 -28.07
C ASN A 189 7.58 -16.49 -28.05
N PHE A 190 6.82 -16.68 -26.96
CA PHE A 190 5.53 -16.04 -26.73
C PHE A 190 5.64 -14.52 -26.85
N MET A 191 6.57 -13.89 -26.12
CA MET A 191 6.78 -12.43 -26.15
C MET A 191 7.11 -11.91 -27.55
N ARG A 192 7.89 -12.66 -28.33
CA ARG A 192 8.26 -12.29 -29.71
C ARG A 192 7.10 -12.39 -30.71
N ARG A 193 6.05 -13.15 -30.38
CA ARG A 193 4.84 -13.35 -31.19
C ARG A 193 3.75 -12.32 -30.91
N LEU A 194 3.93 -11.45 -29.92
CA LEU A 194 3.03 -10.34 -29.66
C LEU A 194 3.14 -9.28 -30.78
N PRO A 195 2.05 -8.54 -31.07
CA PRO A 195 2.06 -7.46 -32.06
C PRO A 195 3.11 -6.40 -31.74
N ARG A 196 3.79 -5.89 -32.77
CA ARG A 196 4.91 -4.94 -32.62
C ARG A 196 4.51 -3.48 -32.82
N ASP A 197 3.35 -3.24 -33.40
CA ASP A 197 2.73 -1.93 -33.70
C ASP A 197 2.15 -1.20 -32.47
N ARG A 198 2.26 -1.83 -31.29
CA ARG A 198 1.70 -1.37 -30.03
C ARG A 198 2.50 -1.90 -28.84
N LEU A 199 2.28 -1.30 -27.69
CA LEU A 199 2.78 -1.81 -26.42
C LEU A 199 1.93 -2.98 -25.92
N ASN A 200 2.60 -4.01 -25.40
CA ASN A 200 1.96 -5.16 -24.78
C ASN A 200 2.35 -5.20 -23.30
N PHE A 201 1.41 -4.84 -22.43
CA PHE A 201 1.58 -4.87 -20.99
C PHE A 201 1.36 -6.28 -20.45
N LEU A 202 2.39 -6.86 -19.83
CA LEU A 202 2.28 -8.09 -19.03
C LEU A 202 2.00 -7.69 -17.58
N LEU A 203 0.75 -7.85 -17.17
CA LEU A 203 0.24 -7.53 -15.85
C LEU A 203 0.35 -8.76 -14.93
N VAL A 204 1.46 -8.88 -14.23
CA VAL A 204 1.79 -10.05 -13.40
C VAL A 204 1.44 -9.78 -11.94
N ASP A 205 0.33 -10.36 -11.50
CA ASP A 205 -0.10 -10.30 -10.11
C ASP A 205 0.58 -11.39 -9.28
N GLU A 206 0.90 -11.08 -8.03
CA GLU A 206 1.48 -12.02 -7.05
C GLU A 206 2.85 -12.59 -7.52
N ALA A 207 3.68 -11.73 -8.11
CA ALA A 207 4.99 -12.08 -8.67
C ALA A 207 5.96 -12.66 -7.63
N GLN A 208 5.67 -12.55 -6.33
CA GLN A 208 6.41 -13.27 -5.31
C GLN A 208 6.40 -14.79 -5.49
N SER A 209 5.39 -15.36 -6.14
CA SER A 209 5.36 -16.81 -6.42
C SER A 209 6.58 -17.29 -7.21
N PHE A 210 7.25 -16.44 -7.99
CA PHE A 210 8.52 -16.77 -8.65
C PHE A 210 9.66 -17.03 -7.66
N TYR A 211 9.56 -16.49 -6.45
CA TYR A 211 10.61 -16.53 -5.43
C TYR A 211 10.26 -17.44 -4.25
N LEU A 212 9.12 -18.13 -4.32
CA LEU A 212 8.56 -18.94 -3.24
C LEU A 212 8.35 -20.40 -3.67
N LEU A 213 9.29 -20.96 -4.45
CA LEU A 213 9.19 -22.35 -4.90
C LEU A 213 9.37 -23.32 -3.75
N GLU A 214 8.61 -24.41 -3.79
CA GLU A 214 8.47 -25.34 -2.67
C GLU A 214 9.02 -26.73 -3.03
N ARG A 215 9.67 -27.39 -2.06
CA ARG A 215 9.96 -28.83 -2.10
C ARG A 215 9.18 -29.57 -1.02
N ALA A 216 8.74 -30.78 -1.37
CA ALA A 216 8.11 -31.68 -0.41
C ALA A 216 9.12 -32.14 0.65
N MET A 217 8.73 -32.08 1.93
CA MET A 217 9.56 -32.61 3.00
C MET A 217 9.40 -34.14 3.09
N PRO A 218 10.50 -34.91 3.15
CA PRO A 218 10.40 -36.33 3.42
C PRO A 218 9.84 -36.55 4.84
N GLY A 219 8.70 -37.23 4.94
CA GLY A 219 8.10 -37.56 6.23
C GLY A 219 9.03 -38.43 7.09
N LYS A 220 9.04 -38.21 8.41
CA LYS A 220 9.68 -39.13 9.36
C LYS A 220 9.08 -40.53 9.14
N LYS A 221 9.94 -41.52 8.93
CA LYS A 221 9.54 -42.93 8.88
C LYS A 221 8.91 -43.30 10.22
N SER A 222 7.61 -43.57 10.25
CA SER A 222 7.00 -44.24 11.40
C SER A 222 7.64 -45.63 11.55
N PRO A 223 8.06 -46.06 12.75
CA PRO A 223 8.48 -47.43 12.97
C PRO A 223 7.25 -48.33 12.78
N GLY A 224 7.11 -48.90 11.58
CA GLY A 224 6.02 -49.81 11.28
C GLY A 224 6.12 -51.06 12.15
N LYS A 225 5.06 -51.37 12.90
CA LYS A 225 4.84 -52.72 13.44
C LYS A 225 4.97 -53.72 12.28
N LYS A 226 5.89 -54.66 12.40
CA LYS A 226 6.05 -55.78 11.46
C LYS A 226 4.80 -56.65 11.55
N SER A 227 3.90 -56.56 10.57
CA SER A 227 2.96 -57.65 10.27
C SER A 227 3.59 -58.51 9.17
N PRO A 228 3.78 -59.82 9.39
CA PRO A 228 4.37 -60.69 8.38
C PRO A 228 3.34 -60.96 7.27
N GLY A 229 3.73 -60.77 6.01
CA GLY A 229 3.00 -61.32 4.86
C GLY A 229 2.38 -60.36 3.84
N LYS A 230 2.58 -59.03 3.92
CA LYS A 230 2.18 -58.11 2.83
C LYS A 230 3.30 -57.15 2.44
N SER A 231 3.60 -57.12 1.14
CA SER A 231 4.57 -56.22 0.51
C SER A 231 4.35 -54.78 0.95
N PRO A 232 5.38 -54.03 1.37
CA PRO A 232 5.18 -52.70 1.94
C PRO A 232 4.90 -51.69 0.82
N ARG A 233 3.61 -51.37 0.60
CA ARG A 233 3.23 -50.10 -0.05
C ARG A 233 3.65 -48.97 0.90
N ARG A 234 4.81 -48.38 0.62
CA ARG A 234 5.37 -47.22 1.33
C ARG A 234 4.41 -46.04 1.18
N LYS A 235 3.55 -45.82 2.17
CA LYS A 235 2.76 -44.60 2.30
C LYS A 235 3.60 -43.60 3.11
N VAL A 236 4.40 -42.79 2.42
CA VAL A 236 5.08 -41.63 3.03
C VAL A 236 4.01 -40.57 3.22
N THR A 237 3.64 -40.29 4.46
CA THR A 237 2.83 -39.12 4.80
C THR A 237 3.72 -37.88 4.73
N VAL A 238 3.50 -37.05 3.71
CA VAL A 238 4.20 -35.77 3.53
C VAL A 238 3.75 -34.81 4.63
N ARG A 239 4.65 -34.43 5.53
CA ARG A 239 4.43 -33.37 6.53
C ARG A 239 4.98 -32.06 5.95
N GLY A 240 4.13 -31.35 5.22
CA GLY A 240 4.41 -29.98 4.75
C GLY A 240 5.41 -29.85 3.59
N SER A 241 5.47 -28.64 3.05
CA SER A 241 6.46 -28.18 2.07
C SER A 241 7.41 -27.17 2.73
N THR A 242 8.63 -27.06 2.19
CA THR A 242 9.61 -26.03 2.57
C THR A 242 10.10 -25.30 1.34
N LEU A 243 10.68 -24.13 1.52
CA LEU A 243 11.29 -23.38 0.42
C LEU A 243 12.43 -24.20 -0.22
N ASP A 244 12.42 -24.31 -1.54
CA ASP A 244 13.50 -24.89 -2.33
C ASP A 244 14.47 -23.78 -2.75
N GLU A 245 15.48 -23.53 -1.92
CA GLU A 245 16.46 -22.46 -2.13
C GLU A 245 17.19 -22.55 -3.48
N ASP A 246 17.48 -23.76 -3.95
CA ASP A 246 18.18 -23.97 -5.22
C ASP A 246 17.25 -23.69 -6.40
N ALA A 247 15.99 -24.13 -6.33
CA ALA A 247 14.96 -23.78 -7.29
C ALA A 247 14.71 -22.27 -7.33
N VAL A 248 14.63 -21.60 -6.17
CA VAL A 248 14.46 -20.15 -6.08
C VAL A 248 15.64 -19.41 -6.70
N ARG A 249 16.89 -19.82 -6.40
CA ARG A 249 18.09 -19.22 -6.98
C ARG A 249 18.12 -19.38 -8.51
N HIS A 250 17.68 -20.53 -9.01
CA HIS A 250 17.59 -20.79 -10.45
C HIS A 250 16.46 -19.97 -11.10
N MET A 251 15.25 -19.97 -10.54
CA MET A 251 14.12 -19.20 -11.03
C MET A 251 14.43 -17.71 -11.11
N ARG A 252 15.14 -17.17 -10.10
CA ARG A 252 15.59 -15.78 -10.10
C ARG A 252 16.44 -15.42 -11.32
N ARG A 253 17.41 -16.27 -11.70
CA ARG A 253 18.25 -16.02 -12.88
C ARG A 253 17.41 -15.98 -14.16
N ILE A 254 16.44 -16.89 -14.27
CA ILE A 254 15.52 -16.96 -15.41
C ILE A 254 14.64 -15.72 -15.45
N PHE A 255 13.97 -15.38 -14.34
CA PHE A 255 13.06 -14.25 -14.29
C PHE A 255 13.78 -12.92 -14.55
N LYS A 256 14.98 -12.72 -14.01
CA LYS A 256 15.83 -11.57 -14.36
C LYS A 256 16.10 -11.51 -15.85
N GLY A 257 16.44 -12.64 -16.48
CA GLY A 257 16.64 -12.71 -17.94
C GLY A 257 15.35 -12.49 -18.74
N LEU A 258 14.18 -12.82 -18.21
CA LEU A 258 12.90 -12.51 -18.86
C LEU A 258 12.63 -11.01 -18.81
N LEU A 259 12.86 -10.34 -17.67
CA LEU A 259 12.65 -8.91 -17.52
C LEU A 259 13.63 -8.07 -18.37
N LEU A 260 14.93 -8.39 -18.31
CA LEU A 260 15.97 -7.59 -18.97
C LEU A 260 16.10 -7.84 -20.47
N ASP A 261 15.85 -9.08 -20.93
CA ASP A 261 15.92 -9.45 -22.35
C ASP A 261 14.55 -9.36 -23.05
N SER A 262 13.60 -8.61 -22.48
CA SER A 262 12.27 -8.45 -23.06
C SER A 262 12.34 -7.67 -24.37
N PRO A 263 11.53 -8.05 -25.38
CA PRO A 263 11.37 -7.23 -26.57
C PRO A 263 10.90 -5.82 -26.21
N HIS A 264 11.34 -4.79 -26.94
CA HIS A 264 11.01 -3.39 -26.66
C HIS A 264 9.51 -3.04 -26.82
N TRP A 265 8.70 -3.94 -27.37
CA TRP A 265 7.23 -3.84 -27.44
C TRP A 265 6.50 -4.54 -26.29
N VAL A 266 7.23 -5.03 -25.28
CA VAL A 266 6.68 -5.73 -24.11
C VAL A 266 7.06 -4.97 -22.84
N ALA A 267 6.05 -4.49 -22.12
CA ALA A 267 6.20 -3.79 -20.86
C ALA A 267 5.74 -4.67 -19.69
N TRP A 268 6.59 -4.89 -18.70
CA TRP A 268 6.21 -5.65 -17.51
C TRP A 268 5.70 -4.70 -16.42
N ALA A 269 4.51 -4.98 -15.90
CA ALA A 269 4.02 -4.39 -14.66
C ALA A 269 3.72 -5.54 -13.69
N VAL A 270 4.33 -5.49 -12.51
CA VAL A 270 4.27 -6.60 -11.56
C VAL A 270 3.83 -6.11 -10.20
N THR A 271 2.99 -6.90 -9.53
CA THR A 271 2.72 -6.71 -8.09
C THR A 271 3.44 -7.78 -7.31
N GLY A 272 3.83 -7.44 -6.09
CA GLY A 272 4.17 -8.42 -5.07
C GLY A 272 3.92 -7.82 -3.71
N SER A 273 3.79 -8.65 -2.67
CA SER A 273 3.83 -8.16 -1.29
C SER A 273 5.05 -7.24 -1.14
N SER A 274 4.90 -6.04 -0.55
CA SER A 274 6.07 -5.17 -0.28
C SER A 274 7.16 -5.97 0.41
N MET A 275 6.82 -6.83 1.36
CA MET A 275 7.78 -7.78 1.87
C MET A 275 8.24 -8.70 0.74
N ALA A 276 7.46 -9.57 0.13
CA ALA A 276 8.06 -10.46 -0.88
C ALA A 276 8.80 -9.80 -2.09
N THR A 277 8.53 -8.54 -2.44
CA THR A 277 9.28 -7.72 -3.41
C THR A 277 10.60 -7.18 -2.84
N LEU A 278 10.67 -6.89 -1.53
CA LEU A 278 11.95 -6.76 -0.79
C LEU A 278 12.80 -7.97 -1.01
N TRP A 279 12.21 -9.14 -1.16
CA TRP A 279 12.97 -10.37 -1.19
C TRP A 279 13.46 -10.74 -2.56
N ALA A 280 12.65 -10.42 -3.57
CA ALA A 280 13.11 -10.39 -4.95
C ALA A 280 14.34 -9.49 -5.10
N ASN A 281 14.46 -8.43 -4.26
CA ASN A 281 15.48 -7.38 -4.31
C ASN A 281 16.67 -7.57 -3.35
N VAL A 282 16.50 -8.09 -2.13
CA VAL A 282 17.59 -8.35 -1.16
C VAL A 282 18.44 -9.53 -1.61
N ALA A 283 17.86 -10.50 -2.32
CA ALA A 283 18.66 -11.49 -3.01
C ALA A 283 19.58 -10.85 -4.07
N VAL A 284 19.32 -9.61 -4.51
CA VAL A 284 19.99 -8.92 -5.64
C VAL A 284 21.19 -8.07 -5.26
N THR A 285 22.07 -8.60 -4.44
CA THR A 285 23.50 -8.40 -4.70
C THR A 285 23.95 -9.43 -5.75
N PRO A 286 24.31 -9.03 -6.98
CA PRO A 286 25.23 -9.83 -7.78
C PRO A 286 26.63 -9.74 -7.16
N THR A 287 27.48 -10.74 -7.39
CA THR A 287 28.94 -10.65 -7.21
C THR A 287 29.57 -9.52 -8.05
N ASN A 288 28.81 -8.92 -8.96
CA ASN A 288 29.15 -7.86 -9.90
C ASN A 288 28.39 -6.52 -9.67
N GLY A 289 27.79 -6.30 -8.48
CA GLY A 289 27.58 -4.94 -7.93
C GLY A 289 26.37 -4.12 -8.38
N VAL A 290 25.49 -4.59 -9.28
CA VAL A 290 24.31 -3.80 -9.71
C VAL A 290 22.99 -4.53 -9.45
N ALA A 291 22.21 -3.99 -8.51
CA ALA A 291 20.95 -4.58 -8.03
C ALA A 291 19.80 -4.38 -9.03
N LEU A 292 18.82 -5.30 -9.08
CA LEU A 292 17.62 -5.13 -9.94
C LEU A 292 16.87 -3.84 -9.62
N ILE A 293 17.03 -3.36 -8.38
CA ILE A 293 16.46 -2.13 -7.85
C ILE A 293 16.94 -0.85 -8.54
N THR A 294 18.11 -0.88 -9.18
CA THR A 294 18.61 0.26 -9.95
C THR A 294 18.08 0.27 -11.39
N TYR A 295 17.33 -0.76 -11.81
CA TYR A 295 16.89 -0.95 -13.21
C TYR A 295 15.37 -0.99 -13.39
N HIS A 296 14.57 -0.76 -12.35
CA HIS A 296 13.10 -0.77 -12.45
C HIS A 296 12.46 0.52 -11.93
N SER A 297 11.25 0.80 -12.43
CA SER A 297 10.40 1.87 -11.90
C SER A 297 9.56 1.32 -10.76
N GLN A 298 9.35 2.12 -9.72
CA GLN A 298 8.54 1.72 -8.55
C GLN A 298 7.33 2.63 -8.41
N LEU A 299 6.15 2.02 -8.31
CA LEU A 299 4.95 2.69 -7.85
C LEU A 299 4.66 2.20 -6.43
N ASN A 300 4.85 3.08 -5.45
CA ASN A 300 4.64 2.75 -4.06
C ASN A 300 3.26 3.23 -3.60
N LEU A 301 2.42 2.32 -3.14
CA LEU A 301 1.11 2.64 -2.61
C LEU A 301 1.24 3.09 -1.15
N SER A 302 0.70 4.28 -0.85
CA SER A 302 0.71 4.83 0.50
C SER A 302 0.02 3.88 1.49
N PRO A 303 0.64 3.58 2.64
CA PRO A 303 0.02 2.78 3.68
C PRO A 303 -1.13 3.49 4.39
N MET A 304 -1.24 4.81 4.29
CA MET A 304 -2.24 5.60 4.99
C MET A 304 -2.77 6.71 4.09
N VAL A 305 -4.01 7.11 4.33
CA VAL A 305 -4.66 8.26 3.70
C VAL A 305 -5.22 9.18 4.78
N SER A 306 -5.41 10.46 4.45
CA SER A 306 -6.08 11.39 5.38
C SER A 306 -7.54 10.99 5.60
N LYS A 307 -8.12 11.44 6.71
CA LYS A 307 -9.54 11.27 7.02
C LYS A 307 -10.43 11.74 5.88
N ASP A 308 -10.19 12.93 5.33
CA ASP A 308 -11.03 13.49 4.28
C ASP A 308 -11.10 12.59 3.04
N VAL A 309 -9.97 12.00 2.66
CA VAL A 309 -9.90 11.03 1.56
C VAL A 309 -10.68 9.76 1.91
N LEU A 310 -10.52 9.26 3.13
CA LEU A 310 -11.22 8.06 3.58
C LEU A 310 -12.74 8.29 3.67
N GLN A 311 -13.18 9.50 4.04
CA GLN A 311 -14.57 9.90 4.04
C GLN A 311 -15.15 9.90 2.63
N VAL A 312 -14.43 10.47 1.66
CA VAL A 312 -14.86 10.44 0.25
C VAL A 312 -14.99 8.99 -0.22
N ALA A 313 -14.03 8.14 0.12
CA ALA A 313 -14.11 6.71 -0.20
C ALA A 313 -15.34 6.05 0.42
N TRP A 314 -15.63 6.37 1.69
CA TRP A 314 -16.78 5.84 2.42
C TRP A 314 -18.12 6.24 1.80
N GLU A 315 -18.28 7.51 1.40
CA GLU A 315 -19.51 7.95 0.73
C GLU A 315 -19.76 7.18 -0.57
N GLN A 316 -18.71 6.95 -1.36
CA GLN A 316 -18.83 6.16 -2.59
C GLN A 316 -19.14 4.68 -2.31
N LEU A 317 -18.53 4.09 -1.28
CA LEU A 317 -18.80 2.71 -0.87
C LEU A 317 -20.22 2.53 -0.34
N LYS A 318 -20.72 3.47 0.48
CA LYS A 318 -22.12 3.48 0.96
C LYS A 318 -23.09 3.59 -0.22
N ALA A 319 -22.82 4.49 -1.15
CA ALA A 319 -23.61 4.63 -2.38
C ALA A 319 -23.71 3.30 -3.16
N GLN A 320 -22.58 2.62 -3.38
CA GLN A 320 -22.57 1.32 -4.05
C GLN A 320 -23.27 0.21 -3.26
N ALA A 321 -23.28 0.30 -1.93
CA ALA A 321 -23.91 -0.66 -1.03
C ALA A 321 -25.34 -0.28 -0.62
N ALA A 322 -25.95 0.75 -1.23
CA ALA A 322 -27.25 1.28 -0.80
C ALA A 322 -28.39 0.23 -0.85
N SER A 323 -28.26 -0.79 -1.71
CA SER A 323 -29.24 -1.88 -1.86
C SER A 323 -28.94 -3.12 -1.02
N TRP A 324 -27.94 -3.08 -0.14
CA TRP A 324 -27.54 -4.24 0.65
C TRP A 324 -28.39 -4.38 1.90
N ASP A 325 -28.67 -5.63 2.26
CA ASP A 325 -29.39 -6.00 3.48
C ASP A 325 -28.67 -7.17 4.19
N PRO A 326 -28.09 -6.96 5.39
CA PRO A 326 -28.01 -5.70 6.12
C PRO A 326 -27.14 -4.63 5.44
N PRO A 327 -27.43 -3.33 5.67
CA PRO A 327 -26.62 -2.22 5.17
C PRO A 327 -25.21 -2.24 5.79
N LEU A 328 -24.30 -1.45 5.20
CA LEU A 328 -22.97 -1.26 5.78
C LEU A 328 -23.07 -0.61 7.18
N PRO A 329 -22.34 -1.11 8.18
CA PRO A 329 -22.30 -0.49 9.51
C PRO A 329 -21.67 0.90 9.45
N SER A 330 -22.28 1.88 10.09
CA SER A 330 -21.79 3.27 10.09
C SER A 330 -20.46 3.44 10.83
N ASP A 331 -20.20 2.60 11.83
CA ASP A 331 -18.96 2.59 12.61
C ASP A 331 -17.78 1.93 11.88
N LEU A 332 -18.02 1.22 10.77
CA LEU A 332 -16.97 0.51 10.02
C LEU A 332 -15.86 1.45 9.52
N LEU A 333 -16.20 2.71 9.19
CA LEU A 333 -15.24 3.70 8.69
C LEU A 333 -14.11 3.96 9.67
N TRP A 334 -14.43 4.25 10.93
CA TRP A 334 -13.42 4.57 11.95
C TRP A 334 -12.85 3.32 12.61
N GLN A 335 -13.57 2.19 12.57
CA GLN A 335 -13.06 0.89 13.01
C GLN A 335 -12.01 0.31 12.05
N SER A 336 -12.12 0.62 10.75
CA SER A 336 -11.17 0.17 9.72
C SER A 336 -9.81 0.86 9.86
N PRO A 337 -8.70 0.16 9.54
CA PRO A 337 -7.44 0.84 9.26
C PRO A 337 -7.61 1.97 8.24
N GLN A 338 -6.78 3.02 8.35
CA GLN A 338 -6.82 4.22 7.50
C GLN A 338 -6.29 3.98 6.08
N GLN A 339 -6.83 2.96 5.42
CA GLN A 339 -6.50 2.53 4.07
C GLN A 339 -7.81 2.36 3.30
N ILE A 340 -7.94 3.09 2.19
CA ILE A 340 -9.09 2.93 1.27
C ILE A 340 -9.27 1.45 0.96
N ALA A 341 -8.14 0.81 0.61
CA ALA A 341 -7.94 -0.60 0.34
C ALA A 341 -8.60 -1.58 1.30
N MET A 342 -8.28 -1.42 2.57
CA MET A 342 -8.76 -2.27 3.64
C MET A 342 -10.23 -2.00 3.89
N LEU A 343 -10.65 -0.73 3.88
CA LEU A 343 -12.04 -0.35 4.13
C LEU A 343 -13.00 -1.04 3.16
N ALA A 344 -12.72 -1.03 1.86
CA ALA A 344 -13.64 -1.68 0.94
C ALA A 344 -13.51 -3.20 0.92
N TYR A 345 -12.32 -3.74 1.24
CA TYR A 345 -12.18 -5.17 1.48
C TYR A 345 -13.11 -5.61 2.63
N LEU A 346 -13.14 -4.85 3.72
CA LEU A 346 -14.06 -5.06 4.84
C LEU A 346 -15.52 -4.90 4.42
N CYS A 347 -15.87 -3.91 3.57
CA CYS A 347 -17.22 -3.83 3.01
C CYS A 347 -17.60 -5.10 2.24
N GLN A 348 -16.70 -5.68 1.44
CA GLN A 348 -16.97 -6.95 0.74
C GLN A 348 -17.12 -8.12 1.71
N GLU A 349 -16.28 -8.20 2.75
CA GLU A 349 -16.39 -9.25 3.77
C GLU A 349 -17.68 -9.13 4.57
N TRP A 350 -18.14 -7.92 4.89
CA TRP A 350 -19.45 -7.68 5.50
C TRP A 350 -20.58 -8.34 4.70
N ARG A 351 -20.56 -8.15 3.37
CA ARG A 351 -21.50 -8.83 2.47
C ARG A 351 -21.30 -10.35 2.44
N GLY A 352 -20.08 -10.85 2.54
CA GLY A 352 -19.83 -12.30 2.61
C GLY A 352 -20.41 -12.96 3.87
N ARG A 353 -20.74 -12.17 4.89
CA ARG A 353 -21.23 -12.59 6.21
C ARG A 353 -22.74 -12.38 6.41
N LEU A 354 -23.48 -12.13 5.32
CA LEU A 354 -24.95 -12.04 5.30
C LEU A 354 -25.58 -13.22 6.07
N GLY A 355 -26.34 -12.92 7.13
CA GLY A 355 -27.01 -13.92 7.97
C GLY A 355 -26.27 -14.33 9.25
N THR A 356 -25.04 -13.85 9.47
CA THR A 356 -24.36 -13.96 10.77
C THR A 356 -24.48 -12.64 11.54
N ALA A 357 -24.89 -12.71 12.81
CA ALA A 357 -24.88 -11.56 13.70
C ALA A 357 -23.43 -11.24 14.06
N ILE A 358 -22.80 -10.35 13.30
CA ILE A 358 -21.43 -9.87 13.51
C ILE A 358 -21.43 -8.35 13.56
N THR A 359 -20.64 -7.77 14.44
CA THR A 359 -20.41 -6.32 14.55
C THR A 359 -19.27 -5.87 13.62
N ALA A 360 -19.18 -4.57 13.32
CA ALA A 360 -18.04 -4.03 12.56
C ALA A 360 -16.70 -4.31 13.26
N ALA A 361 -16.66 -4.19 14.59
CA ALA A 361 -15.48 -4.49 15.40
C ALA A 361 -15.01 -5.95 15.23
N GLU A 362 -15.93 -6.91 15.38
CA GLU A 362 -15.64 -8.33 15.20
C GLU A 362 -15.20 -8.66 13.76
N LEU A 363 -15.81 -8.03 12.75
CA LEU A 363 -15.42 -8.21 11.35
C LEU A 363 -13.97 -7.76 11.11
N VAL A 364 -13.63 -6.56 11.61
CA VAL A 364 -12.27 -6.02 11.48
C VAL A 364 -11.28 -6.91 12.22
N GLU A 365 -11.60 -7.31 13.45
CA GLU A 365 -10.76 -8.19 14.25
C GLU A 365 -10.50 -9.53 13.53
N GLN A 366 -11.55 -10.22 13.09
CA GLN A 366 -11.44 -11.49 12.38
C GLN A 366 -10.64 -11.34 11.09
N THR A 367 -10.78 -10.23 10.38
CA THR A 367 -10.01 -9.95 9.17
C THR A 367 -8.53 -9.75 9.47
N LEU A 368 -8.19 -8.98 10.50
CA LEU A 368 -6.80 -8.76 10.87
C LEU A 368 -6.14 -10.05 11.36
N ARG A 369 -6.81 -10.82 12.23
CA ARG A 369 -6.31 -12.07 12.79
C ARG A 369 -6.29 -13.23 11.79
N GLY A 370 -7.35 -13.36 11.00
CA GLY A 370 -7.54 -14.48 10.07
C GLY A 370 -6.82 -14.29 8.74
N LYS A 371 -6.50 -13.04 8.35
CA LYS A 371 -5.98 -12.75 7.01
C LYS A 371 -4.72 -11.89 7.02
N LEU A 372 -4.77 -10.67 7.55
CA LEU A 372 -3.63 -9.74 7.45
C LEU A 372 -2.39 -10.29 8.18
N ILE A 373 -2.55 -10.67 9.44
CA ILE A 373 -1.46 -11.16 10.29
C ILE A 373 -0.84 -12.44 9.70
N PRO A 374 -1.62 -13.49 9.35
CA PRO A 374 -1.05 -14.71 8.77
C PRO A 374 -0.34 -14.47 7.44
N GLU A 375 -0.88 -13.62 6.56
CA GLU A 375 -0.24 -13.30 5.28
C GLU A 375 1.11 -12.58 5.52
N VAL A 376 1.14 -11.61 6.44
CA VAL A 376 2.39 -10.90 6.79
C VAL A 376 3.41 -11.83 7.47
N LEU A 377 2.97 -12.75 8.34
CA LEU A 377 3.84 -13.73 8.99
C LEU A 377 4.42 -14.76 8.02
N ALA A 378 3.56 -15.29 7.14
CA ALA A 378 3.96 -16.25 6.12
C ALA A 378 4.99 -15.62 5.19
N ASP A 379 4.80 -14.35 4.82
CA ASP A 379 5.85 -13.53 4.25
C ASP A 379 7.03 -13.50 5.24
N MET A 380 7.05 -12.76 6.34
CA MET A 380 8.25 -12.61 7.20
C MET A 380 9.10 -13.88 7.42
N ARG A 381 8.48 -15.04 7.71
CA ARG A 381 9.19 -16.31 7.91
C ARG A 381 10.05 -16.72 6.74
N MET A 382 9.52 -16.67 5.52
CA MET A 382 10.33 -17.10 4.39
C MET A 382 11.49 -16.10 4.15
N VAL A 383 11.43 -14.84 4.61
CA VAL A 383 12.50 -13.85 4.32
C VAL A 383 13.69 -14.15 5.17
N LEU A 384 13.41 -14.35 6.45
CA LEU A 384 14.44 -14.57 7.44
C LEU A 384 15.19 -15.87 7.15
N GLN A 385 14.50 -16.86 6.57
CA GLN A 385 15.12 -18.08 6.07
C GLN A 385 16.09 -17.79 4.91
N VAL A 386 15.70 -16.96 3.93
CA VAL A 386 16.52 -16.65 2.74
C VAL A 386 17.69 -15.72 3.04
N LEU A 387 17.53 -14.76 3.94
CA LEU A 387 18.58 -13.78 4.27
C LEU A 387 19.75 -14.39 5.04
N GLY A 388 19.53 -15.51 5.73
CA GLY A 388 20.47 -16.00 6.72
C GLY A 388 20.57 -15.06 7.93
N GLN A 389 20.97 -15.60 9.09
CA GLN A 389 21.01 -14.86 10.36
C GLN A 389 19.67 -14.18 10.74
N PRO A 390 18.56 -14.95 10.80
CA PRO A 390 17.21 -14.44 11.02
C PRO A 390 17.11 -13.52 12.25
N THR A 391 17.85 -13.85 13.31
CA THR A 391 17.86 -13.11 14.56
C THR A 391 18.32 -11.66 14.40
N SER A 392 19.45 -11.42 13.75
CA SER A 392 19.99 -10.06 13.56
C SER A 392 19.06 -9.17 12.73
N GLN A 393 18.39 -9.74 11.73
CA GLN A 393 17.48 -9.02 10.85
C GLN A 393 16.17 -8.70 11.55
N VAL A 394 15.65 -9.61 12.38
CA VAL A 394 14.47 -9.33 13.21
C VAL A 394 14.76 -8.23 14.22
N LEU A 395 15.93 -8.24 14.85
CA LEU A 395 16.31 -7.19 15.80
C LEU A 395 16.37 -5.83 15.12
N LEU A 396 16.96 -5.71 13.92
CA LEU A 396 16.94 -4.48 13.12
C LEU A 396 15.52 -4.03 12.74
N LEU A 397 14.64 -4.96 12.36
CA LEU A 397 13.24 -4.65 12.09
C LEU A 397 12.51 -4.15 13.34
N ARG A 398 12.81 -4.71 14.52
CA ARG A 398 12.27 -4.23 15.80
C ARG A 398 12.79 -2.85 16.17
N GLU A 399 14.07 -2.57 15.93
CA GLU A 399 14.64 -1.21 16.13
C GLU A 399 13.95 -0.16 15.26
N LEU A 400 13.49 -0.51 14.05
CA LEU A 400 12.70 0.41 13.21
C LEU A 400 11.34 0.73 13.84
N VAL A 401 10.77 -0.19 14.62
CA VAL A 401 9.50 0.03 15.32
C VAL A 401 9.68 0.89 16.57
N ASP A 402 10.86 0.84 17.19
CA ASP A 402 11.18 1.65 18.35
C ASP A 402 11.23 3.14 17.96
N THR A 403 10.23 3.90 18.39
CA THR A 403 10.09 5.33 18.12
C THR A 403 11.15 6.21 18.81
N MET A 404 11.90 5.65 19.75
CA MET A 404 13.00 6.32 20.45
C MET A 404 14.35 5.97 19.82
N ALA A 405 14.60 4.67 19.58
CA ALA A 405 15.85 4.22 19.00
C ALA A 405 15.92 4.56 17.51
N GLY A 406 14.98 4.06 16.70
CA GLY A 406 15.09 4.06 15.24
C GLY A 406 16.36 3.38 14.73
N VAL A 407 16.52 3.31 13.41
CA VAL A 407 17.71 2.69 12.79
C VAL A 407 18.51 3.73 12.01
N GLU A 408 19.83 3.73 12.21
CA GLU A 408 20.73 4.50 11.36
C GLU A 408 20.72 3.96 9.93
N ARG A 409 20.53 4.84 8.95
CA ARG A 409 20.44 4.47 7.54
C ARG A 409 21.61 3.59 7.07
N ALA A 410 22.82 3.86 7.56
CA ALA A 410 24.02 3.09 7.23
C ALA A 410 24.01 1.64 7.75
N LYS A 411 23.24 1.36 8.82
CA LYS A 411 23.07 0.00 9.38
C LYS A 411 21.99 -0.78 8.63
N LEU A 412 21.09 -0.08 7.94
CA LEU A 412 20.01 -0.70 7.19
C LEU A 412 20.55 -1.13 5.82
N PRO A 413 20.46 -2.43 5.46
CA PRO A 413 20.79 -2.86 4.12
C PRO A 413 20.02 -2.04 3.07
N LEU A 414 20.70 -1.61 1.99
CA LEU A 414 20.11 -0.78 0.92
C LEU A 414 18.78 -1.31 0.38
N ALA A 415 18.62 -2.63 0.36
CA ALA A 415 17.40 -3.27 -0.07
C ALA A 415 16.23 -3.06 0.90
N PHE A 416 16.47 -3.04 2.23
CA PHE A 416 15.47 -2.64 3.22
C PHE A 416 15.14 -1.16 3.12
N GLU A 417 16.15 -0.30 2.92
CA GLU A 417 15.95 1.15 2.79
C GLU A 417 15.01 1.49 1.63
N ALA A 418 15.30 0.97 0.43
CA ALA A 418 14.48 1.24 -0.74
C ALA A 418 13.06 0.67 -0.64
N LEU A 419 12.88 -0.42 0.12
CA LEU A 419 11.57 -1.02 0.30
C LEU A 419 10.72 -0.33 1.34
N LEU A 420 11.35 -0.04 2.47
CA LEU A 420 10.71 0.54 3.62
C LEU A 420 10.55 2.04 3.46
N ALA A 421 11.14 2.66 2.43
CA ALA A 421 11.06 4.09 2.11
C ALA A 421 9.65 4.70 2.23
N ASN A 422 8.58 3.93 1.98
CA ASN A 422 7.18 4.41 2.07
C ASN A 422 6.47 4.04 3.37
N PHE A 423 7.11 3.21 4.19
CA PHE A 423 6.69 2.86 5.54
C PHE A 423 7.57 3.50 6.60
N THR A 424 8.68 4.15 6.21
CA THR A 424 9.61 4.76 7.16
C THR A 424 9.69 6.27 6.99
N THR A 425 9.76 6.98 8.11
CA THR A 425 10.11 8.40 8.13
C THR A 425 11.50 8.59 8.70
N GLU A 426 12.23 9.57 8.16
CA GLU A 426 13.52 9.96 8.69
C GLU A 426 13.33 11.08 9.71
N ARG A 427 13.86 10.89 10.92
CA ARG A 427 13.90 11.90 11.98
C ARG A 427 15.30 11.89 12.59
N ASN A 428 15.96 13.05 12.63
CA ASN A 428 17.31 13.19 13.18
C ASN A 428 18.35 12.19 12.61
N GLY A 429 18.28 11.89 11.30
CA GLY A 429 19.19 10.95 10.63
C GLY A 429 18.93 9.46 10.91
N ARG A 430 17.81 9.15 11.58
CA ARG A 430 17.37 7.77 11.84
C ARG A 430 16.02 7.48 11.19
N LEU A 431 15.84 6.25 10.75
CA LEU A 431 14.63 5.75 10.12
C LEU A 431 13.72 5.10 11.17
N TYR A 432 12.43 5.39 11.07
CA TYR A 432 11.38 4.89 11.95
C TYR A 432 10.21 4.38 11.13
N LEU A 433 9.58 3.29 11.55
CA LEU A 433 8.40 2.74 10.90
C LEU A 433 7.15 3.58 11.24
N ASP A 434 6.64 4.32 10.26
CA ASP A 434 5.54 5.29 10.38
C ASP A 434 4.15 4.66 10.08
N ASN A 435 4.04 3.33 10.10
CA ASN A 435 2.78 2.61 9.94
C ASN A 435 2.42 1.87 11.23
N PRO A 436 1.50 2.40 12.06
CA PRO A 436 1.14 1.79 13.35
C PRO A 436 0.63 0.36 13.23
N LEU A 437 -0.22 0.05 12.23
CA LEU A 437 -0.75 -1.30 12.04
C LEU A 437 0.36 -2.29 11.70
N PHE A 438 1.27 -1.91 10.81
CA PHE A 438 2.40 -2.77 10.43
C PHE A 438 3.42 -2.90 11.55
N ALA A 439 3.69 -1.83 12.30
CA ALA A 439 4.49 -1.86 13.52
C ALA A 439 3.92 -2.84 14.55
N GLN A 440 2.61 -2.78 14.81
CA GLN A 440 1.92 -3.68 15.72
C GLN A 440 1.98 -5.13 15.24
N VAL A 441 1.72 -5.38 13.95
CA VAL A 441 1.84 -6.74 13.38
C VAL A 441 3.28 -7.27 13.51
N LEU A 442 4.28 -6.44 13.24
CA LEU A 442 5.70 -6.81 13.34
C LEU A 442 6.11 -7.08 14.80
N GLN A 443 5.69 -6.25 15.76
CA GLN A 443 5.92 -6.48 17.19
C GLN A 443 5.25 -7.77 17.66
N ALA A 444 4.03 -8.05 17.21
CA ALA A 444 3.31 -9.26 17.58
C ALA A 444 3.88 -10.52 16.93
N ALA A 445 4.49 -10.38 15.76
CA ALA A 445 5.11 -11.46 15.02
C ALA A 445 6.48 -11.85 15.57
N THR A 446 7.12 -11.00 16.39
CA THR A 446 8.54 -11.12 16.77
C THR A 446 8.74 -11.11 18.29
N THR A 447 9.73 -11.84 18.78
CA THR A 447 10.17 -11.79 20.18
C THR A 447 11.24 -10.72 20.39
N GLU A 448 11.45 -10.31 21.64
CA GLU A 448 12.58 -9.43 22.01
C GLU A 448 13.94 -10.07 21.70
N SER A 449 14.02 -11.40 21.73
CA SER A 449 15.23 -12.16 21.38
C SER A 449 15.51 -12.24 19.87
N GLY A 450 14.62 -11.72 19.01
CA GLY A 450 14.81 -11.72 17.56
C GLY A 450 14.26 -12.96 16.85
N GLU A 451 13.27 -13.64 17.42
CA GLU A 451 12.64 -14.83 16.82
C GLU A 451 11.26 -14.50 16.25
N LEU A 452 10.83 -15.20 15.20
CA LEU A 452 9.45 -15.13 14.73
C LEU A 452 8.59 -16.15 15.46
N LEU A 453 7.40 -15.75 15.89
CA LEU A 453 6.44 -16.66 16.49
C LEU A 453 5.80 -17.58 15.43
N ASP A 454 5.59 -18.85 15.78
CA ASP A 454 4.98 -19.89 14.91
C ASP A 454 3.46 -19.71 14.69
N SER A 455 2.80 -19.05 15.63
CA SER A 455 1.43 -18.56 15.48
C SER A 455 1.24 -17.37 16.43
N ILE A 456 0.38 -16.43 16.04
CA ILE A 456 -0.04 -15.37 16.95
C ILE A 456 -1.05 -15.97 17.90
N THR A 457 -0.58 -16.58 18.98
CA THR A 457 -1.46 -16.95 20.09
C THR A 457 -1.80 -15.68 20.86
N SER A 458 -2.96 -15.10 20.50
CA SER A 458 -3.63 -13.95 21.12
C SER A 458 -2.76 -12.70 21.30
N ILE A 459 -2.97 -11.68 20.47
CA ILE A 459 -2.71 -10.29 20.86
C ILE A 459 -4.03 -9.79 21.46
N PRO A 460 -4.21 -9.76 22.79
CA PRO A 460 -5.50 -9.41 23.40
C PRO A 460 -5.87 -7.95 23.14
N SER A 461 -4.87 -7.06 23.02
CA SER A 461 -5.04 -5.61 22.92
C SER A 461 -5.52 -5.13 21.54
N LEU A 462 -5.05 -5.71 20.42
CA LEU A 462 -5.45 -5.27 19.07
C LEU A 462 -6.91 -5.59 18.71
N SER A 463 -7.53 -6.48 19.47
CA SER A 463 -8.91 -6.93 19.28
C SER A 463 -9.94 -6.20 20.11
N SER A 464 -9.55 -5.48 21.18
CA SER A 464 -10.57 -4.88 22.03
C SER A 464 -11.19 -3.65 21.37
N THR A 465 -12.52 -3.56 21.41
CA THR A 465 -13.26 -2.36 20.99
C THR A 465 -12.72 -1.12 21.68
N MET A 466 -12.39 -1.24 22.97
CA MET A 466 -11.81 -0.17 23.79
C MET A 466 -10.47 0.33 23.22
N PHE A 467 -9.58 -0.55 22.79
CA PHE A 467 -8.30 -0.13 22.19
C PHE A 467 -8.53 0.73 20.94
N ARG A 468 -9.43 0.30 20.03
CA ARG A 468 -9.75 1.06 18.81
C ARG A 468 -10.39 2.40 19.13
N GLU A 469 -11.37 2.40 20.03
CA GLU A 469 -12.04 3.62 20.49
C GLU A 469 -11.03 4.62 21.07
N LEU A 470 -10.08 4.18 21.89
CA LEU A 470 -9.07 5.04 22.49
C LEU A 470 -8.05 5.57 21.47
N VAL A 471 -7.63 4.73 20.52
CA VAL A 471 -6.77 5.17 19.41
C VAL A 471 -7.48 6.26 18.61
N VAL A 472 -8.71 6.02 18.16
CA VAL A 472 -9.44 7.00 17.34
C VAL A 472 -9.81 8.26 18.14
N LEU A 473 -10.24 8.12 19.40
CA LEU A 473 -10.53 9.27 20.27
C LEU A 473 -9.29 10.14 20.47
N GLY A 474 -8.15 9.53 20.80
CA GLY A 474 -6.91 10.26 20.99
C GLY A 474 -6.37 10.89 19.70
N GLU A 475 -6.56 10.23 18.54
CA GLU A 475 -6.31 10.84 17.23
C GLU A 475 -7.15 12.11 17.05
N ARG A 476 -8.47 12.05 17.31
CA ARG A 476 -9.35 13.23 17.21
C ARG A 476 -8.92 14.34 18.16
N CYS A 477 -8.46 14.01 19.37
CA CYS A 477 -7.92 15.01 20.31
C CYS A 477 -6.68 15.75 19.79
N THR A 478 -6.00 15.23 18.76
CA THR A 478 -4.86 15.90 18.09
C THR A 478 -5.29 16.90 17.00
N ASP A 479 -6.54 16.85 16.54
CA ASP A 479 -7.04 17.70 15.47
C ASP A 479 -6.95 19.18 15.87
N LYS A 480 -6.52 20.03 14.92
CA LYS A 480 -6.46 21.48 15.14
C LYS A 480 -7.86 22.05 15.36
N ASP A 481 -8.82 21.53 14.61
CA ASP A 481 -10.20 21.99 14.61
C ASP A 481 -11.06 21.16 15.57
N PHE A 482 -10.46 20.56 16.61
CA PHE A 482 -11.17 19.78 17.62
C PHE A 482 -12.37 20.54 18.22
N ASP A 483 -12.21 21.87 18.33
CA ASP A 483 -13.22 22.76 18.90
C ASP A 483 -14.52 22.80 18.06
N SER A 484 -14.50 22.29 16.83
CA SER A 484 -15.69 22.13 15.98
C SER A 484 -16.50 20.86 16.28
N TYR A 485 -15.98 19.93 17.10
CA TYR A 485 -16.64 18.66 17.41
C TYR A 485 -17.47 18.75 18.70
N GLU A 486 -18.69 19.30 18.61
CA GLU A 486 -19.60 19.49 19.75
C GLU A 486 -19.88 18.19 20.54
N ASP A 487 -20.09 17.08 19.85
CA ASP A 487 -20.33 15.77 20.49
C ASP A 487 -19.09 15.26 21.26
N LEU A 488 -17.89 15.47 20.72
CA LEU A 488 -16.64 15.10 21.41
C LEU A 488 -16.38 16.00 22.63
N HIS A 489 -16.70 17.29 22.53
CA HIS A 489 -16.67 18.19 23.69
C HIS A 489 -17.59 17.72 24.80
N SER A 490 -18.85 17.43 24.44
CA SER A 490 -19.86 16.95 25.38
C SER A 490 -19.46 15.61 26.01
N LEU A 491 -18.76 14.75 25.27
CA LEU A 491 -18.20 13.49 25.79
C LEU A 491 -17.12 13.75 26.84
N LEU A 492 -16.15 14.63 26.55
CA LEU A 492 -15.08 14.96 27.51
C LEU A 492 -15.62 15.65 28.76
N GLU A 493 -16.67 16.49 28.64
CA GLU A 493 -17.34 17.11 29.78
C GLU A 493 -18.06 16.08 30.66
N ALA A 494 -18.71 15.10 30.04
CA ALA A 494 -19.34 14.01 30.77
C ALA A 494 -18.30 13.12 31.47
N MET A 495 -17.15 12.85 30.84
CA MET A 495 -16.04 12.12 31.46
C MET A 495 -15.45 12.89 32.64
N ALA A 496 -15.22 14.20 32.49
CA ALA A 496 -14.76 15.06 33.57
C ALA A 496 -15.73 15.06 34.76
N SER A 497 -17.03 15.18 34.48
CA SER A 497 -18.08 15.12 35.50
C SER A 497 -18.12 13.77 36.22
N ALA A 498 -17.90 12.67 35.49
CA ALA A 498 -17.88 11.32 36.06
C ALA A 498 -16.65 11.07 36.96
N LEU A 499 -15.49 11.64 36.61
CA LEU A 499 -14.28 11.54 37.42
C LEU A 499 -14.38 12.33 38.72
N ALA A 500 -15.19 13.40 38.74
CA ALA A 500 -15.36 14.29 39.90
C ALA A 500 -14.03 14.82 40.49
N LEU A 501 -13.01 15.01 39.62
CA LEU A 501 -11.70 15.54 40.00
C LEU A 501 -11.63 17.05 39.77
N THR A 502 -10.76 17.72 40.52
CA THR A 502 -10.31 19.09 40.18
C THR A 502 -9.23 19.01 39.07
N PRO A 503 -8.95 20.12 38.35
CA PRO A 503 -7.84 20.17 37.39
C PRO A 503 -6.51 19.70 38.01
N ASP A 504 -6.17 20.18 39.21
CA ASP A 504 -4.98 19.73 39.94
C ASP A 504 -5.03 18.25 40.31
N GLY A 505 -6.21 17.75 40.68
CA GLY A 505 -6.42 16.33 40.98
C GLY A 505 -6.20 15.44 39.77
N LEU A 506 -6.62 15.87 38.58
CA LEU A 506 -6.37 15.17 37.32
C LEU A 506 -4.87 15.03 37.05
N LEU A 507 -4.12 16.14 37.17
CA LEU A 507 -2.68 16.16 36.85
C LEU A 507 -1.83 15.37 37.85
N LYS A 508 -2.36 15.14 39.06
CA LYS A 508 -1.73 14.31 40.10
C LYS A 508 -2.14 12.84 40.02
N ALA A 509 -3.08 12.48 39.15
CA ALA A 509 -3.55 11.12 39.06
C ALA A 509 -2.47 10.20 38.46
N ASP A 510 -2.21 9.08 39.12
CA ASP A 510 -1.13 8.16 38.74
C ASP A 510 -1.22 7.69 37.28
N TRP A 511 -2.43 7.40 36.80
CA TRP A 511 -2.69 6.99 35.42
C TRP A 511 -2.39 8.11 34.41
N PHE A 512 -2.58 9.37 34.78
CA PHE A 512 -2.27 10.52 33.94
C PHE A 512 -0.75 10.72 33.87
N ILE A 513 -0.09 10.71 35.03
CA ILE A 513 1.37 10.86 35.15
C ILE A 513 2.07 9.75 34.34
N GLN A 514 1.61 8.50 34.46
CA GLN A 514 2.19 7.38 33.70
C GLN A 514 2.12 7.60 32.18
N VAL A 515 1.02 8.15 31.67
CA VAL A 515 0.86 8.45 30.24
C VAL A 515 1.69 9.67 29.83
N GLN A 516 1.74 10.69 30.68
CA GLN A 516 2.51 11.92 30.45
C GLN A 516 4.01 11.65 30.39
N ASP A 517 4.53 10.89 31.35
CA ASP A 517 5.97 10.64 31.52
C ASP A 517 6.51 9.50 30.66
N HIS A 518 5.64 8.83 29.90
CA HIS A 518 6.05 7.80 28.97
C HIS A 518 6.99 8.34 27.88
N CYS A 519 7.98 7.54 27.46
CA CYS A 519 8.98 7.96 26.46
C CYS A 519 8.35 8.40 25.12
N ASN A 520 7.30 7.71 24.67
CA ASN A 520 6.55 8.06 23.44
C ASN A 520 5.71 9.35 23.55
N SER A 521 5.59 9.91 24.76
CA SER A 521 4.86 11.14 25.02
C SER A 521 5.74 12.38 25.05
N LEU A 522 7.08 12.26 25.12
CA LEU A 522 8.01 13.38 25.37
C LEU A 522 7.76 14.63 24.50
N GLY A 523 7.62 14.47 23.19
CA GLY A 523 7.37 15.60 22.28
C GLY A 523 6.03 16.29 22.55
N SER A 524 4.98 15.52 22.82
CA SER A 524 3.65 16.04 23.17
C SER A 524 3.60 16.59 24.59
N LYS A 525 4.34 16.00 25.54
CA LYS A 525 4.50 16.45 26.92
C LYS A 525 5.03 17.88 26.97
N THR A 526 6.08 18.19 26.22
CA THR A 526 6.59 19.58 26.18
C THR A 526 5.56 20.59 25.65
N LYS A 527 4.62 20.17 24.79
CA LYS A 527 3.53 21.05 24.32
C LYS A 527 2.43 21.18 25.38
N PHE A 528 2.09 20.07 26.03
CA PHE A 528 1.18 20.04 27.17
C PHE A 528 1.66 20.97 28.30
N GLU A 529 2.94 20.89 28.68
CA GLU A 529 3.53 21.72 29.74
C GLU A 529 3.55 23.22 29.41
N ARG A 530 3.53 23.58 28.12
CA ARG A 530 3.39 24.98 27.68
C ARG A 530 1.93 25.46 27.66
N ASP A 531 0.98 24.54 27.64
CA ASP A 531 -0.45 24.85 27.57
C ASP A 531 -1.04 24.99 28.98
N ASN A 532 -0.90 26.19 29.55
CA ASN A 532 -1.41 26.51 30.88
C ASN A 532 -2.93 26.30 31.02
N ARG A 533 -3.70 26.23 29.92
CA ARG A 533 -5.15 25.98 29.99
C ARG A 533 -5.48 24.60 30.55
N ALA A 534 -4.61 23.62 30.32
CA ALA A 534 -4.77 22.27 30.86
C ALA A 534 -4.65 22.21 32.39
N GLN A 535 -4.04 23.22 33.01
CA GLN A 535 -3.93 23.36 34.47
C GLN A 535 -5.18 23.98 35.10
N THR A 536 -6.03 24.62 34.30
CA THR A 536 -7.23 25.33 34.77
C THR A 536 -8.54 24.69 34.31
N ASP A 537 -8.51 23.89 33.24
CA ASP A 537 -9.68 23.21 32.67
C ASP A 537 -9.43 21.70 32.55
N ILE A 538 -10.18 20.93 33.32
CA ILE A 538 -10.13 19.46 33.33
C ILE A 538 -10.42 18.85 31.95
N LYS A 539 -11.27 19.50 31.14
CA LYS A 539 -11.59 19.04 29.78
C LYS A 539 -10.38 19.13 28.85
N VAL A 540 -9.64 20.24 28.94
CA VAL A 540 -8.39 20.42 28.21
C VAL A 540 -7.35 19.41 28.69
N GLY A 541 -7.28 19.17 30.00
CA GLY A 541 -6.48 18.09 30.59
C GLY A 541 -6.82 16.71 30.01
N LEU A 542 -8.10 16.34 29.96
CA LEU A 542 -8.55 15.06 29.40
C LEU A 542 -8.30 14.94 27.90
N ARG A 543 -8.42 16.04 27.14
CA ARG A 543 -8.02 16.05 25.72
C ARG A 543 -6.53 15.71 25.56
N TRP A 544 -5.69 16.32 26.39
CA TRP A 544 -4.25 16.03 26.41
C TRP A 544 -3.96 14.60 26.84
N PHE A 545 -4.65 14.08 27.85
CA PHE A 545 -4.53 12.68 28.27
C PHE A 545 -4.77 11.72 27.10
N HIS A 546 -5.90 11.82 26.41
CA HIS A 546 -6.23 10.92 25.29
C HIS A 546 -5.24 11.08 24.13
N ARG A 547 -4.78 12.31 23.86
CA ARG A 547 -3.72 12.57 22.87
C ARG A 547 -2.40 11.88 23.22
N LEU A 548 -2.00 11.93 24.49
CA LEU A 548 -0.77 11.29 24.96
C LEU A 548 -0.92 9.77 24.97
N LEU A 549 -2.07 9.27 25.41
CA LEU A 549 -2.39 7.84 25.39
C LEU A 549 -2.38 7.27 23.96
N HIS A 550 -2.90 8.01 22.97
CA HIS A 550 -2.80 7.63 21.56
C HIS A 550 -1.35 7.38 21.12
N ASN A 551 -0.40 8.25 21.51
CA ASN A 551 1.01 8.04 21.16
C ASN A 551 1.54 6.71 21.71
N ILE A 552 1.10 6.32 22.90
CA ILE A 552 1.48 5.04 23.52
C ILE A 552 0.82 3.89 22.75
N LEU A 553 -0.49 3.92 22.53
CA LEU A 553 -1.22 2.83 21.85
C LEU A 553 -0.81 2.63 20.38
N CYS A 554 -0.27 3.65 19.72
CA CYS A 554 0.21 3.56 18.35
C CYS A 554 1.66 3.11 18.22
N HIS A 555 2.50 3.36 19.23
CA HIS A 555 3.96 3.27 19.08
C HIS A 555 4.69 2.53 20.20
N ALA A 556 4.06 2.28 21.35
CA ALA A 556 4.67 1.50 22.41
C ALA A 556 4.73 0.00 22.04
N PRO A 557 5.56 -0.78 22.74
CA PRO A 557 5.49 -2.23 22.70
C PRO A 557 4.07 -2.74 23.01
N ILE A 558 3.64 -3.79 22.30
CA ILE A 558 2.31 -4.40 22.47
C ILE A 558 2.01 -4.83 23.92
N LEU A 559 3.05 -5.23 24.67
CA LEU A 559 2.92 -5.60 26.08
C LEU A 559 2.52 -4.40 26.96
N ASP A 560 2.98 -3.20 26.62
CA ASP A 560 2.64 -1.98 27.35
C ASP A 560 1.18 -1.58 27.09
N HIS A 561 0.62 -1.88 25.92
CA HIS A 561 -0.76 -1.53 25.61
C HIS A 561 -1.73 -2.06 26.67
N GLN A 562 -1.60 -3.32 27.09
CA GLN A 562 -2.50 -3.91 28.07
C GLN A 562 -2.40 -3.21 29.42
N LYS A 563 -1.17 -2.87 29.86
CA LYS A 563 -0.94 -2.12 31.10
C LYS A 563 -1.70 -0.79 31.12
N PHE A 564 -1.69 -0.05 30.01
CA PHE A 564 -2.40 1.22 29.91
C PHE A 564 -3.91 1.07 29.75
N LEU A 565 -4.37 -0.01 29.10
CA LEU A 565 -5.80 -0.34 29.04
C LEU A 565 -6.35 -0.72 30.42
N ASP A 566 -5.59 -1.48 31.21
CA ASP A 566 -5.97 -1.91 32.57
C ASP A 566 -5.90 -0.74 33.57
N ALA A 567 -4.94 0.17 33.39
CA ALA A 567 -4.82 1.39 34.19
C ALA A 567 -5.83 2.49 33.79
N TYR A 568 -6.62 2.28 32.74
CA TYR A 568 -7.61 3.26 32.29
C TYR A 568 -8.71 3.44 33.34
N PRO A 569 -9.02 4.68 33.76
CA PRO A 569 -9.95 4.92 34.86
C PRO A 569 -11.32 4.24 34.70
N PRO A 570 -11.82 3.50 35.72
CA PRO A 570 -13.04 2.70 35.61
C PRO A 570 -14.30 3.54 35.34
N GLU A 571 -14.32 4.78 35.81
CA GLU A 571 -15.37 5.77 35.54
C GLU A 571 -15.42 6.11 34.05
N MET A 572 -14.26 6.33 33.42
CA MET A 572 -14.17 6.55 31.97
C MET A 572 -14.40 5.24 31.20
N ALA A 573 -13.97 4.09 31.73
CA ALA A 573 -14.22 2.76 31.14
C ALA A 573 -15.72 2.44 31.02
N ALA A 574 -16.58 3.04 31.86
CA ALA A 574 -18.03 2.91 31.75
C ALA A 574 -18.59 3.52 30.44
N PHE A 575 -17.91 4.52 29.85
CA PHE A 575 -18.31 5.11 28.58
C PHE A 575 -18.04 4.18 27.38
N HIS A 576 -17.00 3.34 27.48
CA HIS A 576 -16.76 2.25 26.52
C HIS A 576 -17.82 1.16 26.65
N ARG A 577 -18.08 0.69 27.88
CA ARG A 577 -19.07 -0.38 28.16
C ARG A 577 -20.49 0.00 27.76
N SER A 578 -20.84 1.29 27.82
CA SER A 578 -22.14 1.81 27.39
C SER A 578 -22.23 2.08 25.88
N GLY A 579 -21.14 1.95 25.12
CA GLY A 579 -21.09 2.28 23.69
C GLY A 579 -21.17 3.77 23.37
N ARG A 580 -21.11 4.65 24.38
CA ARG A 580 -21.25 6.11 24.20
C ARG A 580 -20.10 6.70 23.40
N ILE A 581 -18.88 6.14 23.54
CA ILE A 581 -17.71 6.57 22.76
C ILE A 581 -17.88 6.20 21.29
N SER A 582 -18.17 4.92 20.99
CA SER A 582 -18.52 4.46 19.64
C SER A 582 -19.58 5.34 18.98
N MET A 583 -20.67 5.65 19.69
CA MET A 583 -21.73 6.53 19.16
C MET A 583 -21.21 7.93 18.77
N VAL A 584 -20.43 8.57 19.64
CA VAL A 584 -19.88 9.91 19.39
C VAL A 584 -18.86 9.88 18.24
N LEU A 585 -18.00 8.86 18.19
CA LEU A 585 -17.05 8.67 17.11
C LEU A 585 -17.76 8.47 15.77
N THR A 586 -18.79 7.62 15.71
CA THR A 586 -19.59 7.41 14.49
C THR A 586 -20.18 8.73 13.99
N LYS A 587 -20.82 9.52 14.86
CA LYS A 587 -21.34 10.85 14.47
C LYS A 587 -20.25 11.77 13.94
N THR A 588 -19.08 11.80 14.59
CA THR A 588 -17.93 12.64 14.18
C THR A 588 -17.39 12.27 12.78
N TYR A 589 -17.62 11.03 12.34
CA TYR A 589 -17.25 10.56 11.01
C TYR A 589 -18.43 10.63 10.01
N GLU A 590 -19.67 10.78 10.45
CA GLU A 590 -20.81 10.99 9.55
C GLU A 590 -21.02 12.47 9.18
N VAL A 591 -20.60 13.39 10.05
CA VAL A 591 -20.70 14.83 9.78
C VAL A 591 -19.69 15.23 8.71
N LYS A 592 -20.19 15.78 7.58
CA LYS A 592 -19.33 16.38 6.54
C LYS A 592 -18.53 17.53 7.15
N PRO A 593 -17.21 17.62 6.91
CA PRO A 593 -16.49 18.86 7.19
C PRO A 593 -17.19 19.99 6.42
N SER A 594 -17.61 21.02 7.13
CA SER A 594 -18.13 22.24 6.49
C SER A 594 -17.04 22.76 5.54
N GLY A 595 -17.41 22.94 4.27
CA GLY A 595 -16.46 23.33 3.24
C GLY A 595 -15.71 24.61 3.63
N GLY A 596 -14.39 24.50 3.72
CA GLY A 596 -13.48 25.64 3.68
C GLY A 596 -13.52 26.25 2.28
N GLY A 597 -14.61 26.95 1.97
CA GLY A 597 -14.75 27.75 0.77
C GLY A 597 -13.82 28.94 0.86
N SER A 598 -12.80 28.95 0.01
CA SER A 598 -12.07 30.15 -0.38
C SER A 598 -13.07 31.24 -0.73
N SER A 599 -13.18 32.27 0.11
CA SER A 599 -14.03 33.42 -0.11
C SER A 599 -13.45 34.30 -1.22
N SER A 600 -13.77 33.98 -2.48
CA SER A 600 -13.73 34.98 -3.55
C SER A 600 -15.08 35.68 -3.63
N SER A 601 -15.26 36.68 -2.76
CA SER A 601 -16.36 37.63 -2.85
C SER A 601 -16.10 38.65 -3.95
N SER A 602 -16.95 38.70 -4.98
CA SER A 602 -17.58 39.97 -5.42
C SER A 602 -18.58 39.74 -6.54
N SER A 603 -19.85 39.63 -6.14
CA SER A 603 -21.02 40.32 -6.69
C SER A 603 -20.97 40.89 -8.10
N GLN A 604 -21.88 40.40 -8.96
CA GLN A 604 -22.47 41.15 -10.05
C GLN A 604 -23.31 42.32 -9.49
N HIS A 605 -23.05 43.54 -9.95
CA HIS A 605 -24.07 44.59 -10.06
C HIS A 605 -23.83 45.43 -11.31
N ARG A 606 -24.86 45.52 -12.15
CA ARG A 606 -25.01 46.43 -13.30
C ARG A 606 -25.56 47.77 -12.80
N GLY A 607 -25.05 48.89 -13.33
CA GLY A 607 -25.89 50.05 -13.69
C GLY A 607 -25.64 51.42 -13.02
N SER A 608 -24.76 52.21 -13.66
CA SER A 608 -24.92 53.62 -14.08
C SER A 608 -24.89 54.85 -13.13
N SER A 609 -24.05 55.81 -13.57
CA SER A 609 -24.13 57.29 -13.51
C SER A 609 -23.65 58.06 -12.26
N GLY A 610 -22.82 59.10 -12.49
CA GLY A 610 -22.63 60.23 -11.56
C GLY A 610 -21.21 60.75 -11.36
N THR A 611 -20.79 61.66 -12.23
CA THR A 611 -19.68 62.63 -12.19
C THR A 611 -19.08 63.09 -10.83
N SER A 612 -17.76 63.34 -10.84
CA SER A 612 -17.04 64.54 -10.30
C SER A 612 -15.88 64.28 -9.31
N GLY A 613 -14.64 64.43 -9.80
CA GLY A 613 -13.75 65.51 -9.34
C GLY A 613 -12.78 65.28 -8.16
N LYS A 614 -11.50 65.54 -8.45
CA LYS A 614 -10.33 65.80 -7.56
C LYS A 614 -9.73 64.56 -6.87
N GLY A 615 -8.46 64.19 -7.00
CA GLY A 615 -7.27 64.94 -7.39
C GLY A 615 -6.34 65.14 -6.19
N ARG A 616 -5.38 64.23 -5.96
CA ARG A 616 -4.02 64.55 -5.48
C ARG A 616 -3.09 63.33 -5.51
N SER A 617 -2.05 63.47 -6.33
CA SER A 617 -0.80 62.72 -6.34
C SER A 617 0.08 63.12 -5.14
N VAL A 618 0.99 62.24 -4.71
CA VAL A 618 2.44 62.53 -4.54
C VAL A 618 3.21 61.27 -4.05
N THR A 619 4.16 60.82 -4.89
CA THR A 619 5.45 60.08 -4.69
C THR A 619 5.48 58.78 -3.85
N ALA A 620 5.89 57.60 -4.33
CA ALA A 620 7.05 57.16 -5.15
C ALA A 620 8.43 57.35 -4.50
N MET A 621 8.97 56.28 -3.89
CA MET A 621 10.40 55.96 -3.93
C MET A 621 10.58 54.46 -4.16
N ALA A 622 11.18 54.14 -5.30
CA ALA A 622 11.70 52.83 -5.65
C ALA A 622 13.18 52.79 -5.27
N ASN A 623 13.67 51.67 -4.72
CA ASN A 623 15.07 51.32 -4.82
C ASN A 623 15.22 49.87 -5.29
N LYS A 624 15.88 49.76 -6.44
CA LYS A 624 16.27 48.54 -7.15
C LYS A 624 17.46 47.91 -6.43
N CYS A 625 17.43 46.59 -6.21
CA CYS A 625 18.64 45.77 -6.20
C CYS A 625 18.34 44.44 -6.92
N THR A 626 19.22 44.14 -7.86
CA THR A 626 19.25 43.10 -8.90
C THR A 626 19.38 41.67 -8.38
N PRO A 627 18.90 40.65 -9.13
CA PRO A 627 19.19 39.24 -8.87
C PRO A 627 20.55 38.84 -9.46
N VAL A 628 21.39 38.22 -8.64
CA VAL A 628 22.69 37.64 -9.01
C VAL A 628 22.46 36.34 -9.79
N ARG A 629 23.01 36.27 -11.01
CA ARG A 629 23.19 35.03 -11.79
C ARG A 629 24.37 34.22 -11.22
N PRO A 630 24.30 32.88 -11.11
CA PRO A 630 25.49 32.08 -10.93
C PRO A 630 26.25 31.94 -12.27
N ALA A 631 27.55 32.18 -12.21
CA ALA A 631 28.48 32.13 -13.32
C ALA A 631 28.75 30.70 -13.80
N SER A 632 28.95 30.59 -15.12
CA SER A 632 29.49 29.44 -15.82
C SER A 632 30.94 29.16 -15.39
N VAL A 633 31.25 27.92 -15.05
CA VAL A 633 32.63 27.39 -15.10
C VAL A 633 32.63 26.19 -16.04
N ALA A 634 33.44 26.32 -17.09
CA ALA A 634 33.66 25.34 -18.13
C ALA A 634 34.62 24.23 -17.69
N GLY A 635 34.43 23.05 -18.27
CA GLY A 635 35.53 22.22 -18.75
C GLY A 635 36.19 21.25 -17.77
N CYS A 636 35.70 20.01 -17.74
CA CYS A 636 36.57 18.85 -17.58
C CYS A 636 35.95 17.65 -18.30
N ALA A 637 36.27 17.54 -19.59
CA ALA A 637 36.04 16.35 -20.38
C ALA A 637 37.10 15.30 -20.00
N LEU A 638 36.69 14.17 -19.42
CA LEU A 638 37.54 12.98 -19.35
C LEU A 638 37.26 12.13 -20.57
N THR A 639 38.08 12.37 -21.60
CA THR A 639 38.31 11.49 -22.74
C THR A 639 38.95 10.19 -22.24
N LEU A 640 38.24 9.07 -22.37
CA LEU A 640 38.85 7.74 -22.29
C LEU A 640 39.33 7.35 -23.70
N SER A 641 40.64 7.33 -23.88
CA SER A 641 41.33 6.64 -24.98
C SER A 641 42.37 5.69 -24.38
N PRO A 642 42.67 4.58 -25.07
CA PRO A 642 43.19 3.37 -24.46
C PRO A 642 44.71 3.38 -24.35
N ILE A 643 45.25 2.90 -23.23
CA ILE A 643 46.67 2.59 -23.11
C ILE A 643 46.85 1.07 -23.22
N CYS A 644 47.42 0.65 -24.35
CA CYS A 644 48.14 -0.61 -24.48
C CYS A 644 49.50 -0.50 -23.75
N SER A 645 49.86 -1.51 -22.95
CA SER A 645 51.17 -2.20 -23.02
C SER A 645 51.31 -3.30 -21.96
N ASN A 646 51.25 -4.55 -22.45
CA ASN A 646 52.26 -5.61 -22.36
C ASN A 646 53.06 -5.91 -21.07
N ARG A 647 53.24 -7.25 -20.91
CA ARG A 647 54.20 -8.06 -20.12
C ARG A 647 53.81 -8.32 -18.65
N ALA A 648 53.93 -9.53 -18.10
CA ALA A 648 54.53 -10.78 -18.58
C ALA A 648 53.91 -11.99 -17.85
N ALA A 649 54.03 -13.14 -18.49
CA ALA A 649 53.80 -14.47 -17.93
C ALA A 649 54.75 -14.79 -16.77
N ALA A 650 54.24 -15.52 -15.77
CA ALA A 650 55.01 -16.51 -15.02
C ALA A 650 54.06 -17.51 -14.36
N THR A 651 54.41 -18.78 -14.55
CA THR A 651 53.78 -20.04 -14.20
C THR A 651 53.87 -20.33 -12.70
N LEU A 652 52.78 -20.81 -12.09
CA LEU A 652 52.67 -22.07 -11.31
C LEU A 652 51.22 -22.30 -10.88
#